data_AF-A0A7X8MAW2-F1
#
_entry.id   AF-A0A7X8MAW2-F1
#
_cell.length_a   1.000
_cell.length_b   1.000
_cell.length_c   1.000
_cell.angle_alpha   90.00
_cell.angle_beta   90.00
_cell.angle_gamma   90.00
#
_symmetry.space_group_name_H-M   'P 1'
#
loop_
_entity.id
_entity.type
_entity.pdbx_description
1 polymer ?
#
loop_
_entity_poly.entity_id
_entity_poly.type
_entity_poly.pdbx_seq_one_letter_code
_entity_poly.pdbx_strand_id
1 'polypeptide(L)'
;MRQQQTKPFPYFIGIHSLEELVTRDSRVCVINILGNESRKVTPISHAYSGGNVVAGVQYGRKGELETPVGPIPVYSSIRDVIQQRIFFDIGVIYLPPPAVSQAVAELVYYNQDLKRVVIVTEKVPARDSRNCRFVCQEAGVDIIGANCLGMANAWDHVRVGGALGGDRPDEALTKGSVAIHSNSGNFTTTIAEYLRSAGFGISTAVSSGKDVYIHFALPEFLYAAQNDPRTKAVALYVEPGGYYEKQALDWISERRFGFDKPIVVCVTGRWKKDIQRSCGHAGALAGSGDDAESKEQWFDDYFGVPVFDPAAPLVGKRGVRIASIQHFPEAMKAVFAGRGETSDFRATGDLSLKLWISDSLMPLPPALDVPVVRAMPPYDQQIKEINKQVGAHFLRQNMADKSGASRMDPQTQVSELHGRSILELSRYTMEENIYFSLAKVMPESQDIPTINLLLNLFLKMDEQRMDLVDVARNNGCTPNAYIGSQIALIGNRSFLAKATVYTRFLIDMIREFEISDLTGEFPMAMDLYLTSELLTTEPVRKTDVLELLLAEIKQATKTTFPIRVLQHIIRLAEEKQLNIRDEYEFLLGGIGVALFWKPMLEKRISRKVVEDAVTYIYILSRVVAYSVIDRSRNPYWHELIDAKISNLHNSFTENAFAVLFNRRPNEDELFEFKALIGLTLTNGPGTLSAKGAKESVSARNHIATSILGFLTNTGLAHGGNGFEAIAFLLQNFRDANLDPGQPIAEEELALRAREAARRYREYKKSERETADRPVRRIPCINHPIFKGNSINIDPREAFIRSELAQRGIYNVFHEFYHHLVQELFNEGVTKNVFCVNIDAVLAVIILKLVWKDLQAGRITEKMVQDLSFTQFLYGRSIGVAAEIADHRDRGLDMDCRTPQDQVGFVM
;
A
#
# COMPACT_ATOMS: atom_id res chain seq x y z
N MET A 1 53.08 -17.01 11.85
CA MET A 1 52.51 -16.68 13.15
C MET A 1 53.45 -15.77 13.90
N ARG A 2 53.33 -14.46 13.70
CA ARG A 2 53.93 -13.47 14.61
C ARG A 2 52.79 -13.07 15.54
N GLN A 3 52.73 -13.62 16.75
CA GLN A 3 51.76 -13.16 17.75
C GLN A 3 52.13 -11.72 18.13
N GLN A 4 51.50 -10.75 17.48
CA GLN A 4 51.62 -9.35 17.85
C GLN A 4 50.85 -9.15 19.16
N GLN A 5 51.56 -8.98 20.28
CA GLN A 5 50.95 -8.66 21.56
C GLN A 5 51.11 -7.17 21.84
N THR A 6 50.03 -6.53 22.26
CA THR A 6 50.05 -5.10 22.60
C THR A 6 49.72 -4.94 24.06
N LYS A 7 50.72 -4.64 24.91
CA LYS A 7 50.50 -4.42 26.34
C LYS A 7 49.44 -3.34 26.55
N PRO A 8 48.44 -3.54 27.43
CA PRO A 8 48.32 -4.62 28.43
C PRO A 8 47.61 -5.91 27.93
N PHE A 9 47.21 -5.97 26.67
CA PHE A 9 46.42 -7.05 26.10
C PHE A 9 47.30 -8.24 25.67
N PRO A 10 46.82 -9.49 25.85
CA PRO A 10 47.52 -10.69 25.37
C PRO A 10 47.37 -10.93 23.85
N TYR A 11 46.83 -9.94 23.12
CA TYR A 11 46.57 -9.96 21.69
C TYR A 11 46.83 -8.57 21.09
N PHE A 12 46.75 -8.45 19.77
CA PHE A 12 46.94 -7.17 19.07
C PHE A 12 45.74 -6.25 19.30
N ILE A 13 46.02 -4.99 19.64
CA ILE A 13 45.06 -3.87 19.62
C ILE A 13 45.84 -2.63 19.17
N GLY A 14 45.47 -2.06 18.03
CA GLY A 14 46.14 -0.88 17.46
C GLY A 14 45.57 0.47 17.91
N ILE A 15 44.52 0.46 18.73
CA ILE A 15 43.87 1.67 19.26
C ILE A 15 44.30 1.87 20.71
N HIS A 16 45.07 2.93 20.97
CA HIS A 16 45.56 3.24 22.31
C HIS A 16 44.80 4.37 22.99
N SER A 17 44.27 5.31 22.21
CA SER A 17 43.42 6.42 22.65
C SER A 17 42.14 6.47 21.81
N LEU A 18 41.00 6.88 22.38
CA LEU A 18 39.75 7.02 21.62
C LEU A 18 39.83 8.13 20.55
N GLU A 19 40.78 9.06 20.63
CA GLU A 19 41.01 10.06 19.58
C GLU A 19 41.63 9.46 18.32
N GLU A 20 42.35 8.34 18.44
CA GLU A 20 42.97 7.64 17.32
C GLU A 20 41.98 6.75 16.57
N LEU A 21 40.81 6.49 17.17
CA LEU A 21 39.82 5.53 16.68
C LEU A 21 39.40 5.85 15.24
N VAL A 22 39.07 7.11 14.99
CA VAL A 22 38.83 7.67 13.66
C VAL A 22 39.14 9.17 13.65
N THR A 23 39.83 9.64 12.62
CA THR A 23 40.31 11.02 12.49
C THR A 23 39.95 11.60 11.12
N ARG A 24 40.18 12.90 10.91
CA ARG A 24 39.96 13.54 9.60
C ARG A 24 40.85 12.97 8.49
N ASP A 25 41.97 12.37 8.87
CA ASP A 25 42.93 11.78 7.93
C ASP A 25 42.58 10.34 7.56
N SER A 26 41.62 9.71 8.25
CA SER A 26 41.14 8.38 7.90
C SER A 26 40.58 8.35 6.48
N ARG A 27 40.87 7.30 5.73
CA ARG A 27 40.42 7.08 4.35
C ARG A 27 39.70 5.75 4.27
N VAL A 28 38.46 5.78 3.77
CA VAL A 28 37.51 4.68 3.88
C VAL A 28 37.22 4.05 2.52
N CYS A 29 37.28 2.72 2.46
CA CYS A 29 36.72 1.93 1.38
C CYS A 29 35.45 1.20 1.83
N VAL A 30 34.33 1.41 1.13
CA VAL A 30 33.04 0.77 1.46
C VAL A 30 32.78 -0.44 0.56
N ILE A 31 32.62 -1.62 1.16
CA ILE A 31 32.34 -2.87 0.47
C ILE A 31 30.82 -3.07 0.37
N ASN A 32 30.35 -3.35 -0.85
CA ASN A 32 28.94 -3.32 -1.28
C ASN A 32 28.35 -1.89 -1.24
N ILE A 33 29.07 -0.90 -1.77
CA ILE A 33 28.70 0.53 -1.69
C ILE A 33 27.36 0.88 -2.38
N LEU A 34 26.97 0.14 -3.42
CA LEU A 34 25.69 0.35 -4.13
C LEU A 34 24.54 -0.47 -3.54
N GLY A 35 24.77 -1.16 -2.41
CA GLY A 35 23.75 -1.85 -1.65
C GLY A 35 22.66 -0.91 -1.11
N ASN A 36 21.49 -1.47 -0.77
CA ASN A 36 20.31 -0.68 -0.39
C ASN A 36 20.54 0.27 0.80
N GLU A 37 21.31 -0.17 1.79
CA GLU A 37 21.62 0.61 3.00
C GLU A 37 22.85 1.49 2.82
N SER A 38 23.95 0.92 2.32
CA SER A 38 25.21 1.64 2.08
C SER A 38 25.04 2.82 1.12
N ARG A 39 24.24 2.70 0.06
CA ARG A 39 24.00 3.82 -0.88
C ARG A 39 23.27 5.02 -0.26
N LYS A 40 22.57 4.81 0.87
CA LYS A 40 21.89 5.88 1.62
C LYS A 40 22.79 6.48 2.70
N VAL A 41 23.50 5.62 3.44
CA VAL A 41 24.35 6.03 4.58
C VAL A 41 25.67 6.65 4.13
N THR A 42 26.29 6.09 3.08
CA THR A 42 27.64 6.49 2.63
C THR A 42 27.70 7.98 2.24
N PRO A 43 26.76 8.54 1.45
CA PRO A 43 26.81 9.96 1.09
C PRO A 43 26.77 10.89 2.30
N ILE A 44 25.98 10.53 3.33
CA ILE A 44 25.85 11.33 4.56
C ILE A 44 27.13 11.24 5.39
N SER A 45 27.68 10.03 5.58
CA SER A 45 28.94 9.84 6.31
C SER A 45 30.10 10.53 5.62
N HIS A 46 30.16 10.44 4.28
CA HIS A 46 31.19 11.05 3.47
C HIS A 46 31.13 12.59 3.57
N ALA A 47 29.95 13.19 3.43
CA ALA A 47 29.78 14.64 3.56
C ALA A 47 30.09 15.14 4.98
N TYR A 48 29.54 14.49 6.01
CA TYR A 48 29.81 14.85 7.41
C TYR A 48 31.31 14.77 7.74
N SER A 49 31.99 13.75 7.22
CA SER A 49 33.41 13.49 7.48
C SER A 49 34.38 14.23 6.56
N GLY A 50 33.92 15.25 5.83
CA GLY A 50 34.78 16.05 4.96
C GLY A 50 35.38 15.30 3.77
N GLY A 51 34.68 14.29 3.25
CA GLY A 51 35.08 13.57 2.04
C GLY A 51 35.95 12.33 2.28
N ASN A 52 35.88 11.69 3.44
CA ASN A 52 36.80 10.60 3.84
C ASN A 52 36.63 9.27 3.08
N VAL A 53 35.49 9.02 2.44
CA VAL A 53 35.26 7.82 1.61
C VAL A 53 35.89 7.99 0.23
N VAL A 54 36.95 7.25 -0.05
CA VAL A 54 37.77 7.43 -1.28
C VAL A 54 37.43 6.46 -2.40
N ALA A 55 36.81 5.33 -2.06
CA ALA A 55 36.41 4.32 -3.02
C ALA A 55 35.31 3.44 -2.45
N GLY A 56 34.56 2.79 -3.33
CA GLY A 56 33.69 1.68 -2.97
C GLY A 56 33.90 0.47 -3.84
N VAL A 57 33.52 -0.70 -3.33
CA VAL A 57 33.52 -1.96 -4.07
C VAL A 57 32.09 -2.42 -4.25
N GLN A 58 31.73 -2.77 -5.48
CA GLN A 58 30.52 -3.49 -5.82
C GLN A 58 30.90 -4.71 -6.66
N TYR A 59 30.94 -5.89 -6.05
CA TYR A 59 31.38 -7.10 -6.76
C TYR A 59 30.60 -7.31 -8.06
N GLY A 60 31.35 -7.42 -9.16
CA GLY A 60 30.82 -7.60 -10.52
C GLY A 60 30.29 -6.34 -11.22
N ARG A 61 30.42 -5.14 -10.63
CA ARG A 61 30.00 -3.86 -11.24
C ARG A 61 31.07 -2.78 -11.07
N LYS A 62 31.09 -1.81 -11.97
CA LYS A 62 31.86 -0.55 -11.86
C LYS A 62 30.90 0.62 -12.01
N GLY A 63 31.28 1.79 -11.52
CA GLY A 63 30.49 3.00 -11.64
C GLY A 63 30.91 4.05 -10.64
N GLU A 64 29.96 4.90 -10.26
CA GLU A 64 30.17 5.96 -9.27
C GLU A 64 28.94 6.03 -8.35
N LEU A 65 29.14 6.48 -7.12
CA LEU A 65 28.05 6.84 -6.20
C LEU A 65 28.05 8.35 -6.02
N GLU A 66 26.99 9.01 -6.45
CA GLU A 66 26.81 10.46 -6.28
C GLU A 66 26.67 10.84 -4.80
N THR A 67 27.35 11.92 -4.40
CA THR A 67 27.24 12.48 -3.05
C THR A 67 27.23 14.02 -3.08
N PRO A 68 26.79 14.69 -2.00
CA PRO A 68 26.78 16.16 -1.94
C PRO A 68 28.15 16.84 -2.11
N VAL A 69 29.25 16.12 -1.89
CA VAL A 69 30.62 16.65 -1.95
C VAL A 69 31.45 16.05 -3.09
N GLY A 70 30.82 15.32 -4.01
CA GLY A 70 31.44 14.73 -5.20
C GLY A 70 31.16 13.22 -5.35
N PRO A 71 31.30 12.67 -6.57
CA PRO A 71 31.10 11.24 -6.81
C PRO A 71 32.22 10.41 -6.18
N ILE A 72 31.86 9.26 -5.61
CA ILE A 72 32.81 8.26 -5.11
C ILE A 72 33.00 7.17 -6.18
N PRO A 73 34.24 6.85 -6.60
CA PRO A 73 34.48 5.82 -7.61
C PRO A 73 34.17 4.41 -7.06
N VAL A 74 33.50 3.59 -7.88
CA VAL A 74 33.07 2.23 -7.55
C VAL A 74 33.76 1.20 -8.44
N TYR A 75 34.43 0.24 -7.80
CA TYR A 75 35.22 -0.81 -8.43
C TYR A 75 34.62 -2.20 -8.25
N SER A 76 35.04 -3.16 -9.07
CA SER A 76 34.49 -4.52 -9.05
C SER A 76 35.14 -5.45 -8.02
N SER A 77 36.28 -5.06 -7.45
CA SER A 77 36.98 -5.82 -6.41
C SER A 77 37.88 -4.89 -5.57
N ILE A 78 38.34 -5.36 -4.41
CA ILE A 78 39.32 -4.61 -3.60
C ILE A 78 40.66 -4.52 -4.33
N ARG A 79 41.04 -5.57 -5.06
CA ARG A 79 42.24 -5.60 -5.91
C ARG A 79 42.24 -4.44 -6.92
N ASP A 80 41.10 -4.16 -7.56
CA ASP A 80 40.98 -3.07 -8.52
C ASP A 80 41.26 -1.70 -7.85
N VAL A 81 40.77 -1.48 -6.62
CA VAL A 81 41.03 -0.26 -5.85
C VAL A 81 42.53 -0.07 -5.61
N ILE A 82 43.20 -1.13 -5.18
CA ILE A 82 44.66 -1.12 -4.92
C ILE A 82 45.45 -0.91 -6.22
N GLN A 83 45.02 -1.49 -7.34
CA GLN A 83 45.64 -1.28 -8.65
C GLN A 83 45.56 0.18 -9.12
N GLN A 84 44.50 0.90 -8.76
CA GLN A 84 44.39 2.34 -9.00
C GLN A 84 45.22 3.19 -8.03
N ARG A 85 45.99 2.57 -7.13
CA ARG A 85 46.83 3.24 -6.12
C ARG A 85 46.02 4.15 -5.18
N ILE A 86 44.77 3.81 -4.92
CA ILE A 86 43.93 4.52 -3.96
C ILE A 86 44.28 4.04 -2.56
N PHE A 87 44.79 4.94 -1.73
CA PHE A 87 45.10 4.68 -0.32
C PHE A 87 43.82 4.69 0.53
N PHE A 88 43.65 3.66 1.35
CA PHE A 88 42.64 3.63 2.42
C PHE A 88 43.15 2.81 3.60
N ASP A 89 42.83 3.24 4.82
CA ASP A 89 43.25 2.57 6.07
C ASP A 89 42.08 1.92 6.81
N ILE A 90 40.83 2.16 6.37
CA ILE A 90 39.62 1.57 6.94
C ILE A 90 38.74 0.91 5.88
N GLY A 91 38.37 -0.35 6.10
CA GLY A 91 37.36 -1.07 5.32
C GLY A 91 36.01 -1.15 6.03
N VAL A 92 34.91 -0.79 5.38
CA VAL A 92 33.54 -0.89 5.93
C VAL A 92 32.73 -1.91 5.15
N ILE A 93 32.15 -2.89 5.85
CA ILE A 93 31.49 -4.05 5.23
C ILE A 93 29.97 -3.97 5.36
N TYR A 94 29.29 -3.92 4.20
CA TYR A 94 27.83 -4.01 4.03
C TYR A 94 27.41 -5.25 3.23
N LEU A 95 27.91 -6.43 3.60
CA LEU A 95 27.63 -7.68 2.88
C LEU A 95 26.65 -8.59 3.63
N PRO A 96 25.94 -9.51 2.95
CA PRO A 96 25.22 -10.58 3.63
C PRO A 96 26.15 -11.42 4.51
N PRO A 97 25.64 -12.04 5.60
CA PRO A 97 26.48 -12.72 6.59
C PRO A 97 27.49 -13.74 6.03
N PRO A 98 27.12 -14.63 5.07
CA PRO A 98 28.06 -15.62 4.53
C PRO A 98 29.26 -15.03 3.77
N ALA A 99 29.17 -13.78 3.32
CA ALA A 99 30.22 -13.14 2.51
C ALA A 99 31.21 -12.31 3.36
N VAL A 100 30.91 -12.06 4.64
CA VAL A 100 31.70 -11.16 5.49
C VAL A 100 33.14 -11.67 5.66
N SER A 101 33.33 -12.93 6.04
CA SER A 101 34.68 -13.45 6.32
C SER A 101 35.59 -13.42 5.09
N GLN A 102 35.03 -13.69 3.90
CA GLN A 102 35.78 -13.63 2.66
C GLN A 102 36.20 -12.18 2.31
N ALA A 103 35.33 -11.21 2.51
CA ALA A 103 35.64 -9.80 2.27
C ALA A 103 36.69 -9.26 3.26
N VAL A 104 36.64 -9.67 4.53
CA VAL A 104 37.68 -9.33 5.52
C VAL A 104 39.03 -9.91 5.10
N ALA A 105 39.06 -11.18 4.70
CA ALA A 105 40.29 -11.81 4.22
C ALA A 105 40.83 -11.13 2.97
N GLU A 106 39.97 -10.74 2.04
CA GLU A 106 40.35 -10.00 0.83
C GLU A 106 40.96 -8.62 1.17
N LEU A 107 40.32 -7.86 2.07
CA LEU A 107 40.82 -6.57 2.55
C LEU A 107 42.22 -6.70 3.12
N VAL A 108 42.42 -7.63 4.06
CA VAL A 108 43.71 -7.88 4.72
C VAL A 108 44.78 -8.37 3.73
N TYR A 109 44.41 -9.21 2.77
CA TYR A 109 45.35 -9.76 1.81
C TYR A 109 45.87 -8.71 0.82
N TYR A 110 44.99 -7.89 0.25
CA TYR A 110 45.37 -6.93 -0.80
C TYR A 110 45.80 -5.57 -0.29
N ASN A 111 45.33 -5.12 0.88
CA ASN A 111 45.66 -3.81 1.42
C ASN A 111 46.59 -3.92 2.63
N GLN A 112 47.88 -3.64 2.41
CA GLN A 112 48.90 -3.65 3.48
C GLN A 112 48.82 -2.40 4.38
N ASP A 113 48.14 -1.34 3.95
CA ASP A 113 47.94 -0.11 4.72
C ASP A 113 46.66 -0.15 5.59
N LEU A 114 45.91 -1.25 5.53
CA LEU A 114 44.70 -1.45 6.31
C LEU A 114 45.02 -1.45 7.80
N LYS A 115 44.34 -0.59 8.56
CA LYS A 115 44.46 -0.54 10.02
C LYS A 115 43.20 -1.05 10.70
N ARG A 116 42.03 -0.85 10.11
CA ARG A 116 40.75 -1.17 10.74
C ARG A 116 39.71 -1.73 9.78
N VAL A 117 38.85 -2.59 10.31
CA VAL A 117 37.66 -3.08 9.62
C VAL A 117 36.42 -2.85 10.47
N VAL A 118 35.36 -2.33 9.87
CA VAL A 118 34.05 -2.15 10.50
C VAL A 118 33.03 -3.06 9.83
N ILE A 119 32.42 -3.94 10.61
CA ILE A 119 31.43 -4.92 10.14
C ILE A 119 30.04 -4.47 10.60
N VAL A 120 29.26 -3.92 9.67
CA VAL A 120 27.88 -3.46 9.95
C VAL A 120 26.90 -4.65 9.97
N THR A 121 27.18 -5.67 9.18
CA THR A 121 26.34 -6.87 9.01
C THR A 121 25.96 -7.55 10.32
N GLU A 122 24.68 -7.85 10.50
CA GLU A 122 24.14 -8.64 11.62
C GLU A 122 24.18 -10.15 11.33
N LYS A 123 24.22 -10.99 12.37
CA LYS A 123 24.08 -12.46 12.28
C LYS A 123 25.24 -13.13 11.53
N VAL A 124 26.44 -12.60 11.72
CA VAL A 124 27.66 -13.25 11.20
C VAL A 124 27.86 -14.57 11.95
N PRO A 125 28.05 -15.70 11.23
CA PRO A 125 28.25 -16.99 11.89
C PRO A 125 29.46 -16.96 12.83
N ALA A 126 29.35 -17.60 13.99
CA ALA A 126 30.44 -17.65 14.99
C ALA A 126 31.76 -18.23 14.46
N ARG A 127 31.71 -19.12 13.47
CA ARG A 127 32.89 -19.60 12.73
C ARG A 127 33.55 -18.46 11.96
N ASP A 128 32.77 -17.68 11.23
CA ASP A 128 33.22 -16.61 10.36
C ASP A 128 33.78 -15.45 11.19
N SER A 129 33.13 -15.07 12.29
CA SER A 129 33.66 -14.07 13.23
C SER A 129 35.03 -14.46 13.79
N ARG A 130 35.23 -15.75 14.16
CA ARG A 130 36.54 -16.25 14.61
C ARG A 130 37.61 -16.16 13.52
N ASN A 131 37.25 -16.50 12.28
CA ASN A 131 38.15 -16.37 11.13
C ASN A 131 38.52 -14.91 10.87
N CYS A 132 37.55 -13.99 10.89
CA CYS A 132 37.81 -12.55 10.78
C CYS A 132 38.82 -12.11 11.85
N ARG A 133 38.55 -12.42 13.13
CA ARG A 133 39.46 -12.07 14.23
C ARG A 133 40.85 -12.65 14.03
N PHE A 134 40.96 -13.91 13.65
CA PHE A 134 42.25 -14.58 13.44
C PHE A 134 43.08 -13.89 12.35
N VAL A 135 42.49 -13.66 11.17
CA VAL A 135 43.20 -13.06 10.04
C VAL A 135 43.65 -11.62 10.34
N CYS A 136 42.79 -10.81 10.96
CA CYS A 136 43.16 -9.45 11.33
C CYS A 136 44.21 -9.39 12.45
N GLN A 137 44.19 -10.33 13.40
CA GLN A 137 45.22 -10.40 14.45
C GLN A 137 46.61 -10.71 13.89
N GLU A 138 46.71 -11.63 12.92
CA GLU A 138 47.99 -11.91 12.23
C GLU A 138 48.48 -10.71 11.42
N ALA A 139 47.56 -9.88 10.90
CA ALA A 139 47.87 -8.72 10.08
C ALA A 139 48.07 -7.41 10.87
N GLY A 140 47.79 -7.39 12.18
CA GLY A 140 47.83 -6.15 12.97
C GLY A 140 46.71 -5.18 12.60
N VAL A 141 45.49 -5.69 12.38
CA VAL A 141 44.30 -4.92 11.99
C VAL A 141 43.24 -5.01 13.10
N ASP A 142 42.68 -3.88 13.52
CA ASP A 142 41.56 -3.84 14.46
C ASP A 142 40.23 -4.15 13.77
N ILE A 143 39.29 -4.76 14.50
CA ILE A 143 37.93 -5.03 13.99
C ILE A 143 36.90 -4.48 14.96
N ILE A 144 35.92 -3.76 14.44
CA ILE A 144 34.73 -3.28 15.16
C ILE A 144 33.47 -3.93 14.55
N GLY A 145 32.52 -4.32 15.41
CA GLY A 145 31.38 -5.15 15.04
C GLY A 145 31.63 -6.65 15.29
N ALA A 146 30.86 -7.57 14.71
CA ALA A 146 29.74 -7.39 13.76
C ALA A 146 28.47 -6.80 14.41
N ASN A 147 27.40 -6.62 13.62
CA ASN A 147 26.12 -6.06 14.07
C ASN A 147 26.27 -4.68 14.74
N CYS A 148 26.98 -3.75 14.10
CA CYS A 148 27.23 -2.44 14.68
C CYS A 148 26.86 -1.29 13.73
N LEU A 149 26.68 -0.09 14.28
CA LEU A 149 26.65 1.14 13.49
C LEU A 149 28.03 1.80 13.35
N GLY A 150 29.10 1.14 13.81
CA GLY A 150 30.46 1.65 13.70
C GLY A 150 30.82 2.67 14.78
N MET A 151 31.52 3.72 14.37
CA MET A 151 32.17 4.67 15.28
C MET A 151 32.08 6.11 14.78
N ALA A 152 32.14 7.06 15.72
CA ALA A 152 32.24 8.48 15.42
C ALA A 152 33.16 9.21 16.40
N ASN A 153 33.90 10.18 15.87
CA ASN A 153 34.67 11.17 16.61
C ASN A 153 34.01 12.54 16.40
N ALA A 154 33.31 13.02 17.43
CA ALA A 154 32.51 14.24 17.35
C ALA A 154 33.38 15.51 17.35
N TRP A 155 34.61 15.44 17.86
CA TRP A 155 35.55 16.57 17.81
C TRP A 155 36.04 16.83 16.39
N ASP A 156 36.31 15.75 15.65
CA ASP A 156 36.82 15.82 14.27
C ASP A 156 35.70 15.87 13.23
N HIS A 157 34.45 15.72 13.64
CA HIS A 157 33.29 15.52 12.76
C HIS A 157 33.49 14.33 11.82
N VAL A 158 33.87 13.17 12.35
CA VAL A 158 34.09 11.98 11.52
C VAL A 158 33.19 10.85 11.97
N ARG A 159 32.53 10.21 11.00
CA ARG A 159 31.67 9.04 11.18
C ARG A 159 32.02 7.95 10.19
N VAL A 160 32.22 6.73 10.69
CA VAL A 160 32.56 5.55 9.86
C VAL A 160 31.74 4.34 10.29
N GLY A 161 31.17 3.64 9.31
CA GLY A 161 30.26 2.51 9.54
C GLY A 161 28.82 2.84 9.14
N GLY A 162 27.89 2.45 10.01
CA GLY A 162 26.43 2.61 9.87
C GLY A 162 25.92 4.04 10.10
N ALA A 163 24.59 4.17 10.20
CA ALA A 163 23.88 5.43 10.37
C ALA A 163 23.92 5.98 11.82
N LEU A 164 25.11 6.00 12.44
CA LEU A 164 25.31 6.57 13.78
C LEU A 164 24.99 8.08 13.74
N GLY A 165 24.09 8.56 14.60
CA GLY A 165 23.60 9.95 14.53
C GLY A 165 22.55 10.23 13.44
N GLY A 166 22.06 9.20 12.73
CA GLY A 166 20.99 9.35 11.73
C GLY A 166 21.40 10.10 10.46
N ASP A 167 20.44 10.75 9.81
CA ASP A 167 20.67 11.49 8.56
C ASP A 167 21.25 12.89 8.78
N ARG A 168 21.24 13.38 10.03
CA ARG A 168 21.83 14.67 10.44
C ARG A 168 22.77 14.45 11.64
N PRO A 169 23.98 13.92 11.42
CA PRO A 169 24.86 13.49 12.50
C PRO A 169 25.26 14.61 13.46
N ASP A 170 25.37 15.86 12.98
CA ASP A 170 25.66 17.05 13.81
C ASP A 170 24.65 17.27 14.94
N GLU A 171 23.42 16.81 14.78
CA GLU A 171 22.41 16.93 15.82
C GLU A 171 22.80 16.06 17.02
N ALA A 172 23.00 14.75 16.83
CA ALA A 172 23.30 13.84 17.93
C ALA A 172 24.78 13.86 18.36
N LEU A 173 25.71 14.07 17.43
CA LEU A 173 27.16 14.02 17.65
C LEU A 173 27.74 15.40 17.94
N THR A 174 27.11 16.11 18.88
CA THR A 174 27.61 17.40 19.35
C THR A 174 28.90 17.19 20.14
N LYS A 175 29.95 17.94 19.81
CA LYS A 175 31.25 17.92 20.49
C LYS A 175 31.12 18.14 22.02
N GLY A 176 31.77 17.29 22.82
CA GLY A 176 31.88 17.43 24.27
C GLY A 176 32.79 16.38 24.90
N SER A 177 32.53 16.00 26.16
CA SER A 177 33.48 15.24 26.98
C SER A 177 33.04 13.82 27.37
N VAL A 178 31.86 13.35 26.96
CA VAL A 178 31.39 11.99 27.29
C VAL A 178 31.74 11.01 26.17
N ALA A 179 32.30 9.85 26.48
CA ALA A 179 32.47 8.77 25.50
C ALA A 179 31.34 7.73 25.63
N ILE A 180 30.76 7.29 24.52
CA ILE A 180 29.68 6.30 24.49
C ILE A 180 30.22 4.97 23.98
N HIS A 181 29.97 3.89 24.72
CA HIS A 181 30.12 2.52 24.22
C HIS A 181 28.81 1.75 24.42
N SER A 182 28.22 1.30 23.32
CA SER A 182 26.90 0.66 23.33
C SER A 182 26.91 -0.61 22.49
N ASN A 183 26.35 -1.69 23.05
CA ASN A 183 26.08 -2.91 22.28
C ASN A 183 25.01 -2.70 21.20
N SER A 184 24.13 -1.71 21.39
CA SER A 184 23.08 -1.36 20.44
C SER A 184 23.46 -0.15 19.59
N GLY A 185 23.34 -0.28 18.27
CA GLY A 185 23.49 0.82 17.34
C GLY A 185 22.59 2.00 17.66
N ASN A 186 21.28 1.77 17.73
CA ASN A 186 20.30 2.84 17.93
C ASN A 186 20.50 3.56 19.27
N PHE A 187 20.77 2.83 20.35
CA PHE A 187 20.99 3.46 21.65
C PHE A 187 22.28 4.26 21.74
N THR A 188 23.25 4.02 20.85
CA THR A 188 24.41 4.92 20.70
C THR A 188 23.96 6.34 20.37
N THR A 189 23.01 6.48 19.44
CA THR A 189 22.45 7.77 19.01
C THR A 189 21.49 8.35 20.06
N THR A 190 20.58 7.53 20.60
CA THR A 190 19.59 8.01 21.59
C THR A 190 20.24 8.51 22.87
N ILE A 191 21.27 7.82 23.36
CA ILE A 191 22.01 8.27 24.56
C ILE A 191 22.71 9.60 24.28
N ALA A 192 23.29 9.79 23.09
CA ALA A 192 23.91 11.05 22.71
C ALA A 192 22.90 12.21 22.73
N GLU A 193 21.68 11.99 22.21
CA GLU A 193 20.62 13.00 22.26
C GLU A 193 20.16 13.33 23.69
N TYR A 194 20.04 12.32 24.55
CA TYR A 194 19.66 12.51 25.95
C TYR A 194 20.74 13.30 26.71
N LEU A 195 22.02 12.95 26.52
CA LEU A 195 23.13 13.70 27.11
C LEU A 195 23.15 15.14 26.63
N ARG A 196 22.91 15.37 25.33
CA ARG A 196 22.84 16.71 24.74
C ARG A 196 21.76 17.57 25.40
N SER A 197 20.57 17.03 25.66
CA SER A 197 19.51 17.82 26.31
C SER A 197 19.93 18.33 27.69
N ALA A 198 20.79 17.57 28.38
CA ALA A 198 21.35 17.90 29.69
C ALA A 198 22.63 18.76 29.66
N GLY A 199 23.13 19.13 28.47
CA GLY A 199 24.33 19.95 28.32
C GLY A 199 25.64 19.17 28.16
N PHE A 200 25.58 17.85 27.93
CA PHE A 200 26.76 17.01 27.73
C PHE A 200 26.91 16.62 26.26
N GLY A 201 28.07 16.91 25.68
CA GLY A 201 28.43 16.48 24.34
C GLY A 201 29.27 15.21 24.35
N ILE A 202 29.57 14.73 23.15
CA ILE A 202 30.26 13.48 22.90
C ILE A 202 31.71 13.76 22.51
N SER A 203 32.64 12.98 23.04
CA SER A 203 34.02 12.89 22.55
C SER A 203 34.06 11.87 21.41
N THR A 204 33.80 10.61 21.74
CA THR A 204 33.76 9.48 20.80
C THR A 204 32.53 8.61 21.09
N ALA A 205 31.89 8.10 20.04
CA ALA A 205 30.79 7.15 20.13
C ALA A 205 31.13 5.85 19.40
N VAL A 206 30.96 4.72 20.08
CA VAL A 206 31.23 3.38 19.54
C VAL A 206 30.02 2.49 19.72
N SER A 207 29.47 2.06 18.60
CA SER A 207 28.57 0.91 18.55
C SER A 207 29.46 -0.33 18.44
N SER A 208 29.56 -1.12 19.51
CA SER A 208 30.36 -2.36 19.51
C SER A 208 29.64 -3.51 18.80
N GLY A 209 28.31 -3.45 18.80
CA GLY A 209 27.43 -4.47 18.26
C GLY A 209 27.19 -5.64 19.21
N LYS A 210 26.24 -6.50 18.83
CA LYS A 210 25.81 -7.63 19.67
C LYS A 210 25.62 -8.93 18.90
N ASP A 211 26.61 -9.29 18.09
CA ASP A 211 26.80 -10.68 17.67
C ASP A 211 27.55 -11.47 18.77
N VAL A 212 27.69 -12.79 18.60
CA VAL A 212 28.27 -13.70 19.62
C VAL A 212 29.68 -13.27 20.05
N TYR A 213 30.48 -12.71 19.13
CA TYR A 213 31.81 -12.17 19.40
C TYR A 213 31.81 -10.65 19.24
N ILE A 214 32.24 -9.94 20.28
CA ILE A 214 32.49 -8.49 20.22
C ILE A 214 33.99 -8.32 19.99
N HIS A 215 34.39 -7.81 18.81
CA HIS A 215 35.80 -7.74 18.44
C HIS A 215 36.58 -6.60 19.10
N PHE A 216 35.93 -5.48 19.37
CA PHE A 216 36.45 -4.37 20.15
C PHE A 216 35.52 -4.19 21.35
N ALA A 217 35.88 -4.83 22.46
CA ALA A 217 35.00 -4.99 23.60
C ALA A 217 35.29 -3.93 24.68
N LEU A 218 34.58 -4.04 25.81
CA LEU A 218 34.69 -3.04 26.87
C LEU A 218 36.11 -2.87 27.43
N PRO A 219 36.94 -3.92 27.62
CA PRO A 219 38.30 -3.73 28.13
C PRO A 219 39.16 -2.84 27.23
N GLU A 220 39.11 -3.05 25.91
CA GLU A 220 39.83 -2.25 24.92
C GLU A 220 39.30 -0.82 24.87
N PHE A 221 37.98 -0.67 24.90
CA PHE A 221 37.35 0.65 24.92
C PHE A 221 37.71 1.45 26.16
N LEU A 222 37.68 0.86 27.38
CA LEU A 222 38.02 1.58 28.61
C LEU A 222 39.50 1.94 28.68
N TYR A 223 40.39 1.07 28.18
CA TYR A 223 41.81 1.41 28.05
C TYR A 223 42.00 2.62 27.12
N ALA A 224 41.38 2.60 25.94
CA ALA A 224 41.43 3.73 25.01
C ALA A 224 40.78 4.99 25.60
N ALA A 225 39.67 4.84 26.33
CA ALA A 225 38.96 5.94 26.96
C ALA A 225 39.79 6.58 28.06
N GLN A 226 40.57 5.81 28.83
CA GLN A 226 41.49 6.35 29.82
C GLN A 226 42.52 7.29 29.17
N ASN A 227 43.06 6.88 28.03
CA ASN A 227 44.14 7.58 27.36
C ASN A 227 43.67 8.76 26.50
N ASP A 228 42.36 8.89 26.22
CA ASP A 228 41.82 10.05 25.51
C ASP A 228 41.67 11.28 26.42
N PRO A 229 42.47 12.35 26.26
CA PRO A 229 42.40 13.52 27.13
C PRO A 229 41.08 14.30 27.00
N ARG A 230 40.30 14.07 25.94
CA ARG A 230 39.01 14.74 25.68
C ARG A 230 37.88 14.07 26.44
N THR A 231 38.01 12.78 26.74
CA THR A 231 37.00 12.01 27.47
C THR A 231 37.16 12.23 28.97
N LYS A 232 36.07 12.66 29.63
CA LYS A 232 36.01 12.85 31.08
C LYS A 232 35.11 11.84 31.80
N ALA A 233 34.12 11.29 31.12
CA ALA A 233 33.23 10.26 31.64
C ALA A 233 32.79 9.30 30.52
N VAL A 234 32.34 8.11 30.90
CA VAL A 234 31.88 7.08 29.98
C VAL A 234 30.41 6.77 30.20
N ALA A 235 29.62 6.71 29.12
CA ALA A 235 28.25 6.22 29.10
C ALA A 235 28.20 4.83 28.45
N LEU A 236 27.74 3.83 29.20
CA LEU A 236 27.69 2.43 28.77
C LEU A 236 26.26 1.92 28.62
N TYR A 237 25.97 1.29 27.48
CA TYR A 237 24.76 0.51 27.29
C TYR A 237 25.11 -0.96 27.08
N VAL A 238 24.68 -1.80 28.03
CA VAL A 238 25.12 -3.19 28.15
C VAL A 238 23.93 -4.14 27.99
N GLU A 239 24.12 -5.14 27.13
CA GLU A 239 23.17 -6.24 26.92
C GLU A 239 23.68 -7.58 27.52
N PRO A 240 22.77 -8.51 27.89
CA PRO A 240 23.15 -9.84 28.40
C PRO A 240 23.99 -10.66 27.42
N GLY A 241 24.73 -11.64 27.93
CA GLY A 241 25.61 -12.54 27.15
C GLY A 241 27.06 -12.06 27.09
N GLY A 242 28.01 -12.98 27.30
CA GLY A 242 29.44 -12.74 27.32
C GLY A 242 29.96 -12.10 28.61
N TYR A 243 31.26 -12.27 28.86
CA TYR A 243 31.97 -11.83 30.07
C TYR A 243 32.82 -10.55 29.87
N TYR A 244 32.62 -9.83 28.77
CA TYR A 244 33.45 -8.68 28.40
C TYR A 244 33.45 -7.58 29.47
N GLU A 245 32.29 -7.32 30.09
CA GLU A 245 32.18 -6.31 31.14
C GLU A 245 32.87 -6.74 32.41
N LYS A 246 32.68 -8.00 32.84
CA LYS A 246 33.39 -8.57 34.00
C LYS A 246 34.90 -8.53 33.79
N GLN A 247 35.37 -8.94 32.62
CA GLN A 247 36.79 -8.89 32.25
C GLN A 247 37.36 -7.47 32.35
N ALA A 248 36.62 -6.46 31.89
CA ALA A 248 37.07 -5.07 31.96
C ALA A 248 37.23 -4.61 33.42
N LEU A 249 36.24 -4.89 34.27
CA LEU A 249 36.25 -4.52 35.69
C LEU A 249 37.33 -5.28 36.47
N ASP A 250 37.54 -6.56 36.17
CA ASP A 250 38.57 -7.39 36.77
C ASP A 250 39.96 -6.89 36.37
N TRP A 251 40.18 -6.53 35.10
CA TRP A 251 41.47 -6.00 34.63
C TRP A 251 41.82 -4.65 35.24
N ILE A 252 40.82 -3.79 35.50
CA ILE A 252 41.03 -2.55 36.26
C ILE A 252 41.39 -2.87 37.71
N SER A 253 40.69 -3.81 38.34
CA SER A 253 40.90 -4.21 39.74
C SER A 253 42.26 -4.89 39.96
N GLU A 254 42.66 -5.74 39.01
CA GLU A 254 43.98 -6.40 38.92
C GLU A 254 45.11 -5.44 38.50
N ARG A 255 44.78 -4.17 38.20
CA ARG A 255 45.72 -3.14 37.73
C ARG A 255 46.48 -3.52 36.46
N ARG A 256 45.85 -4.27 35.55
CA ARG A 256 46.41 -4.52 34.21
C ARG A 256 46.49 -3.23 33.40
N PHE A 257 45.53 -2.34 33.60
CA PHE A 257 45.62 -0.92 33.24
C PHE A 257 44.91 -0.07 34.30
N GLY A 258 45.30 1.20 34.41
CA GLY A 258 44.64 2.15 35.29
C GLY A 258 43.36 2.70 34.66
N PHE A 259 42.33 2.94 35.47
CA PHE A 259 41.10 3.60 35.02
C PHE A 259 40.52 4.48 36.14
N ASP A 260 40.39 5.79 35.91
CA ASP A 260 39.95 6.78 36.91
C ASP A 260 38.75 7.66 36.48
N LYS A 261 38.28 7.45 35.24
CA LYS A 261 37.11 8.14 34.68
C LYS A 261 35.82 7.48 35.18
N PRO A 262 34.80 8.24 35.57
CA PRO A 262 33.55 7.67 36.04
C PRO A 262 32.74 7.03 34.89
N ILE A 263 32.05 5.95 35.22
CA ILE A 263 31.18 5.19 34.29
C ILE A 263 29.71 5.35 34.71
N VAL A 264 28.86 5.79 33.81
CA VAL A 264 27.41 5.66 33.96
C VAL A 264 26.94 4.50 33.08
N VAL A 265 26.33 3.48 33.66
CA VAL A 265 25.97 2.25 32.92
C VAL A 265 24.50 1.90 33.03
N CYS A 266 23.87 1.62 31.89
CA CYS A 266 22.54 1.04 31.80
C CYS A 266 22.69 -0.42 31.36
N VAL A 267 22.35 -1.36 32.23
CA VAL A 267 22.23 -2.79 31.88
C VAL A 267 20.77 -3.07 31.55
N THR A 268 20.50 -3.69 30.39
CA THR A 268 19.13 -4.02 29.97
C THR A 268 18.88 -5.53 29.95
N GLY A 269 17.63 -5.93 29.72
CA GLY A 269 17.30 -7.32 29.40
C GLY A 269 16.91 -8.20 30.59
N ARG A 270 16.58 -7.63 31.76
CA ARG A 270 16.03 -8.39 32.92
C ARG A 270 14.87 -9.31 32.52
N TRP A 271 13.97 -8.81 31.67
CA TRP A 271 12.81 -9.55 31.15
C TRP A 271 13.16 -10.83 30.37
N LYS A 272 14.40 -10.98 29.87
CA LYS A 272 14.82 -12.19 29.13
C LYS A 272 14.87 -13.43 30.03
N LYS A 273 14.96 -13.27 31.35
CA LYS A 273 14.86 -14.34 32.35
C LYS A 273 13.55 -15.12 32.25
N ASP A 274 12.47 -14.45 31.87
CA ASP A 274 11.11 -15.01 31.89
C ASP A 274 10.67 -15.57 30.52
N ILE A 275 11.56 -15.59 29.51
CA ILE A 275 11.22 -15.95 28.13
C ILE A 275 12.12 -17.09 27.62
N GLN A 276 11.50 -18.18 27.16
CA GLN A 276 12.19 -19.35 26.57
C GLN A 276 12.60 -19.17 25.10
N ARG A 277 12.18 -18.07 24.45
CA ARG A 277 12.49 -17.76 23.03
C ARG A 277 13.66 -16.78 22.94
N SER A 278 14.54 -17.00 21.96
CA SER A 278 15.55 -16.01 21.58
C SER A 278 14.87 -14.75 21.06
N CYS A 279 15.15 -13.60 21.71
CA CYS A 279 14.65 -12.30 21.29
C CYS A 279 15.79 -11.46 20.71
N GLY A 280 15.65 -11.04 19.45
CA GLY A 280 16.57 -10.12 18.77
C GLY A 280 18.04 -10.59 18.79
N HIS A 281 18.97 -9.63 18.71
CA HIS A 281 20.43 -9.77 18.54
C HIS A 281 21.02 -11.16 18.85
N ALA A 282 21.71 -11.74 17.86
CA ALA A 282 22.26 -13.10 17.89
C ALA A 282 23.20 -13.42 19.08
N GLY A 283 23.73 -12.40 19.78
CA GLY A 283 24.58 -12.54 20.95
C GLY A 283 23.87 -12.58 22.32
N ALA A 284 22.54 -12.51 22.38
CA ALA A 284 21.80 -12.51 23.65
C ALA A 284 21.39 -13.92 24.12
N LEU A 285 22.29 -14.90 23.99
CA LEU A 285 22.17 -16.18 24.69
C LEU A 285 22.80 -15.99 26.08
N ALA A 286 21.97 -15.83 27.11
CA ALA A 286 22.41 -15.87 28.51
C ALA A 286 22.19 -17.28 29.06
N GLY A 287 23.09 -17.77 29.91
CA GLY A 287 22.95 -19.12 30.48
C GLY A 287 24.13 -19.64 31.30
N SER A 288 25.19 -18.84 31.45
CA SER A 288 26.42 -19.25 32.14
C SER A 288 26.82 -18.33 33.31
N GLY A 289 25.93 -17.45 33.76
CA GLY A 289 26.21 -16.41 34.77
C GLY A 289 26.54 -15.03 34.16
N ASP A 290 26.10 -14.78 32.94
CA ASP A 290 26.30 -13.57 32.13
C ASP A 290 24.98 -12.88 31.74
N ASP A 291 23.92 -13.12 32.53
CA ASP A 291 22.63 -12.47 32.39
C ASP A 291 22.65 -11.00 32.88
N ALA A 292 21.51 -10.32 32.73
CA ALA A 292 21.38 -8.93 33.14
C ALA A 292 21.65 -8.74 34.64
N GLU A 293 21.05 -9.58 35.50
CA GLU A 293 21.17 -9.47 36.96
C GLU A 293 22.64 -9.66 37.41
N SER A 294 23.35 -10.62 36.82
CA SER A 294 24.78 -10.86 37.08
C SER A 294 25.63 -9.65 36.67
N LYS A 295 25.37 -9.08 35.48
CA LYS A 295 26.08 -7.89 35.00
C LYS A 295 25.80 -6.67 35.87
N GLU A 296 24.57 -6.48 36.31
CA GLU A 296 24.20 -5.42 37.25
C GLU A 296 24.98 -5.53 38.56
N GLN A 297 25.05 -6.74 39.12
CA GLN A 297 25.81 -6.99 40.35
C GLN A 297 27.30 -6.67 40.18
N TRP A 298 27.92 -7.07 39.05
CA TRP A 298 29.33 -6.77 38.79
C TRP A 298 29.62 -5.26 38.80
N PHE A 299 28.73 -4.45 38.23
CA PHE A 299 28.87 -3.00 38.23
C PHE A 299 28.59 -2.40 39.62
N ASP A 300 27.56 -2.86 40.32
CA ASP A 300 27.23 -2.38 41.67
C ASP A 300 28.39 -2.65 42.65
N ASP A 301 28.99 -3.85 42.60
CA ASP A 301 30.16 -4.22 43.39
C ASP A 301 31.36 -3.31 43.07
N TYR A 302 31.56 -2.99 41.78
CA TYR A 302 32.66 -2.14 41.35
C TYR A 302 32.50 -0.66 41.77
N PHE A 303 31.27 -0.15 41.76
CA PHE A 303 30.97 1.23 42.14
C PHE A 303 30.82 1.43 43.66
N GLY A 304 30.37 0.40 44.39
CA GLY A 304 30.10 0.46 45.83
C GLY A 304 28.90 1.33 46.20
N VAL A 305 27.98 1.58 45.27
CA VAL A 305 26.73 2.35 45.47
C VAL A 305 25.56 1.62 44.81
N PRO A 306 24.33 1.78 45.32
CA PRO A 306 23.13 1.21 44.69
C PRO A 306 22.83 1.87 43.32
N VAL A 307 21.83 1.33 42.64
CA VAL A 307 21.28 1.91 41.40
C VAL A 307 20.88 3.37 41.62
N PHE A 308 21.15 4.21 40.62
CA PHE A 308 20.82 5.63 40.62
C PHE A 308 19.32 5.86 40.72
N ASP A 309 18.91 6.66 41.71
CA ASP A 309 17.57 7.18 41.86
C ASP A 309 17.59 8.70 41.61
N PRO A 310 16.89 9.20 40.57
CA PRO A 310 16.78 10.64 40.32
C PRO A 310 16.21 11.44 41.51
N ALA A 311 15.37 10.83 42.37
CA ALA A 311 14.82 11.48 43.56
C ALA A 311 15.84 11.60 44.71
N ALA A 312 16.87 10.74 44.71
CA ALA A 312 17.93 10.70 45.70
C ALA A 312 19.29 10.43 45.01
N PRO A 313 19.85 11.43 44.29
CA PRO A 313 20.96 11.22 43.37
C PRO A 313 22.27 10.90 44.11
N LEU A 314 22.55 9.61 44.30
CA LEU A 314 23.79 9.08 44.87
C LEU A 314 24.67 8.53 43.74
N VAL A 315 25.94 8.93 43.71
CA VAL A 315 26.94 8.46 42.75
C VAL A 315 28.25 8.11 43.44
N GLY A 316 28.92 7.06 42.98
CA GLY A 316 30.24 6.66 43.47
C GLY A 316 31.37 7.39 42.74
N LYS A 317 32.59 7.38 43.30
CA LYS A 317 33.79 7.97 42.63
C LYS A 317 34.09 7.35 41.27
N ARG A 318 33.77 6.05 41.12
CA ARG A 318 33.98 5.26 39.91
C ARG A 318 32.82 5.31 38.93
N GLY A 319 31.67 5.86 39.33
CA GLY A 319 30.46 5.84 38.52
C GLY A 319 29.21 5.39 39.27
N VAL A 320 28.17 5.06 38.50
CA VAL A 320 26.88 4.57 38.99
C VAL A 320 26.16 3.76 37.91
N ARG A 321 25.34 2.80 38.34
CA ARG A 321 24.39 2.10 37.46
C ARG A 321 23.05 2.82 37.39
N ILE A 322 22.43 2.89 36.22
CA ILE A 322 21.09 3.44 36.01
C ILE A 322 20.11 2.34 35.56
N ALA A 323 18.84 2.48 35.94
CA ALA A 323 17.79 1.51 35.58
C ALA A 323 17.26 1.67 34.14
N SER A 324 17.39 2.88 33.57
CA SER A 324 16.88 3.21 32.24
C SER A 324 17.80 4.24 31.60
N ILE A 325 17.93 4.18 30.27
CA ILE A 325 18.69 5.16 29.49
C ILE A 325 18.19 6.60 29.70
N GLN A 326 16.92 6.79 30.06
CA GLN A 326 16.35 8.11 30.35
C GLN A 326 16.98 8.79 31.56
N HIS A 327 17.67 8.04 32.42
CA HIS A 327 18.36 8.60 33.60
C HIS A 327 19.81 9.02 33.31
N PHE A 328 20.34 8.79 32.10
CA PHE A 328 21.67 9.28 31.71
C PHE A 328 21.86 10.78 31.95
N PRO A 329 20.92 11.68 31.58
CA PRO A 329 20.96 13.10 31.90
C PRO A 329 21.31 13.41 33.36
N GLU A 330 20.48 12.94 34.29
CA GLU A 330 20.60 13.29 35.72
C GLU A 330 21.77 12.56 36.39
N ALA A 331 22.03 11.31 36.02
CA ALA A 331 23.19 10.57 36.51
C ALA A 331 24.50 11.22 36.08
N MET A 332 24.59 11.70 34.83
CA MET A 332 25.79 12.37 34.34
C MET A 332 26.01 13.73 35.03
N LYS A 333 24.94 14.50 35.27
CA LYS A 333 25.01 15.73 36.10
C LYS A 333 25.57 15.43 37.50
N ALA A 334 25.03 14.41 38.17
CA ALA A 334 25.49 14.03 39.51
C ALA A 334 26.96 13.58 39.51
N VAL A 335 27.38 12.80 38.51
CA VAL A 335 28.78 12.36 38.34
C VAL A 335 29.74 13.53 38.16
N PHE A 336 29.41 14.49 37.29
CA PHE A 336 30.25 15.67 37.06
C PHE A 336 30.30 16.57 38.30
N ALA A 337 29.15 16.81 38.94
CA ALA A 337 29.07 17.59 40.17
C ALA A 337 29.92 16.97 41.30
N GLY A 338 29.90 15.65 41.46
CA GLY A 338 30.71 14.92 42.45
C GLY A 338 32.22 15.03 42.21
N ARG A 339 32.66 15.46 41.02
CA ARG A 339 34.06 15.72 40.66
C ARG A 339 34.40 17.21 40.60
N GLY A 340 33.46 18.10 40.92
CA GLY A 340 33.64 19.55 40.80
C GLY A 340 33.70 20.04 39.35
N GLU A 341 33.09 19.30 38.42
CA GLU A 341 33.05 19.63 37.00
C GLU A 341 31.67 20.13 36.56
N THR A 342 31.63 20.94 35.50
CA THR A 342 30.39 21.45 34.90
C THR A 342 30.09 20.76 33.57
N SER A 343 28.85 20.86 33.10
CA SER A 343 28.46 20.40 31.76
C SER A 343 29.24 21.11 30.66
N ASP A 344 29.34 20.49 29.48
CA ASP A 344 30.10 21.01 28.34
C ASP A 344 29.47 22.30 27.78
N PHE A 345 28.14 22.38 27.81
CA PHE A 345 27.35 23.53 27.38
C PHE A 345 26.06 23.65 28.19
N ARG A 346 25.29 24.73 27.94
CA ARG A 346 24.00 24.98 28.60
C ARG A 346 22.96 23.96 28.13
N ALA A 347 22.22 23.37 29.08
CA ALA A 347 21.11 22.47 28.78
C ALA A 347 20.05 23.14 27.88
N THR A 348 19.57 22.41 26.87
CA THR A 348 18.63 22.91 25.86
C THR A 348 17.22 22.34 25.99
N GLY A 349 16.98 21.43 26.93
CA GLY A 349 15.66 20.85 27.20
C GLY A 349 15.68 19.77 28.29
N ASP A 350 14.56 19.07 28.44
CA ASP A 350 14.41 17.90 29.32
C ASP A 350 13.71 16.75 28.59
N LEU A 351 13.70 15.56 29.21
CA LEU A 351 13.02 14.37 28.71
C LEU A 351 11.59 14.22 29.26
N SER A 352 10.96 15.31 29.71
CA SER A 352 9.59 15.23 30.23
C SER A 352 8.63 14.72 29.15
N LEU A 353 7.70 13.85 29.56
CA LEU A 353 6.67 13.33 28.66
C LEU A 353 5.79 14.50 28.21
N LYS A 354 5.86 14.82 26.92
CA LYS A 354 4.85 15.65 26.26
C LYS A 354 3.70 14.70 25.90
N LEU A 355 2.56 14.79 26.57
CA LEU A 355 1.35 14.01 26.23
C LEU A 355 0.70 14.62 24.98
N TRP A 356 0.34 13.79 24.01
CA TRP A 356 -0.27 14.19 22.72
C TRP A 356 -1.76 13.84 22.66
N ILE A 357 -2.41 13.67 23.82
CA ILE A 357 -3.84 13.37 23.87
C ILE A 357 -4.57 14.71 23.97
N SER A 358 -5.36 15.05 22.93
CA SER A 358 -6.27 16.18 22.94
C SER A 358 -7.72 15.71 23.12
N ASP A 359 -8.57 16.58 23.67
CA ASP A 359 -9.99 16.37 24.01
C ASP A 359 -10.93 16.03 22.82
N SER A 360 -10.40 15.96 21.60
CA SER A 360 -11.20 15.90 20.36
C SER A 360 -12.08 14.64 20.22
N LEU A 361 -11.85 13.60 21.02
CA LEU A 361 -12.62 12.34 20.98
C LEU A 361 -13.50 12.13 22.22
N MET A 362 -13.14 12.73 23.36
CA MET A 362 -13.89 12.68 24.60
C MET A 362 -13.35 13.73 25.58
N PRO A 363 -14.18 14.30 26.47
CA PRO A 363 -13.72 15.23 27.49
C PRO A 363 -12.74 14.54 28.45
N LEU A 364 -11.55 15.12 28.60
CA LEU A 364 -10.49 14.62 29.48
C LEU A 364 -10.47 15.39 30.81
N PRO A 365 -10.02 14.77 31.92
CA PRO A 365 -9.74 15.50 33.15
C PRO A 365 -8.73 16.63 32.93
N PRO A 366 -8.81 17.77 33.64
CA PRO A 366 -7.91 18.92 33.44
C PRO A 366 -6.41 18.60 33.58
N ALA A 367 -6.07 17.54 34.32
CA ALA A 367 -4.69 17.08 34.46
C ALA A 367 -4.15 16.31 33.24
N LEU A 368 -5.04 15.85 32.36
CA LEU A 368 -4.75 15.08 31.15
C LEU A 368 -5.07 15.87 29.87
N ASP A 369 -5.84 16.95 30.00
CA ASP A 369 -6.16 17.91 28.94
C ASP A 369 -4.99 18.89 28.76
N VAL A 370 -3.90 18.37 28.19
CA VAL A 370 -2.71 19.17 27.93
C VAL A 370 -3.04 20.12 26.76
N PRO A 371 -2.84 21.44 26.93
CA PRO A 371 -3.14 22.40 25.88
C PRO A 371 -2.35 22.06 24.62
N VAL A 372 -3.04 21.98 23.48
CA VAL A 372 -2.41 21.78 22.17
C VAL A 372 -1.46 22.95 21.93
N VAL A 373 -0.16 22.69 22.04
CA VAL A 373 0.87 23.70 21.75
C VAL A 373 1.19 23.69 20.27
N ARG A 374 1.37 24.89 19.70
CA ARG A 374 1.89 25.01 18.33
C ARG A 374 3.30 24.42 18.29
N ALA A 375 3.57 23.54 17.33
CA ALA A 375 4.91 23.01 17.12
C ALA A 375 5.92 24.16 16.89
N MET A 376 7.18 23.94 17.23
CA MET A 376 8.21 24.96 16.99
C MET A 376 8.62 25.00 15.51
N PRO A 377 9.00 26.17 14.95
CA PRO A 377 9.55 26.24 13.60
C PRO A 377 10.81 25.37 13.43
N PRO A 378 10.98 24.68 12.28
CA PRO A 378 10.12 24.70 11.08
C PRO A 378 8.97 23.66 11.10
N TYR A 379 8.79 22.91 12.19
CA TYR A 379 7.85 21.79 12.25
C TYR A 379 6.39 22.23 12.19
N ASP A 380 6.02 23.40 12.72
CA ASP A 380 4.67 23.93 12.55
C ASP A 380 4.32 24.17 11.09
N GLN A 381 5.24 24.73 10.31
CA GLN A 381 5.06 24.92 8.88
C GLN A 381 4.96 23.58 8.16
N GLN A 382 5.81 22.61 8.49
CA GLN A 382 5.74 21.27 7.91
C GLN A 382 4.43 20.54 8.23
N ILE A 383 3.95 20.63 9.47
CA ILE A 383 2.67 20.05 9.88
C ILE A 383 1.53 20.70 9.10
N LYS A 384 1.54 22.03 8.93
CA LYS A 384 0.56 22.74 8.09
C LYS A 384 0.59 22.23 6.65
N GLU A 385 1.75 22.10 6.05
CA GLU A 385 1.87 21.60 4.67
C GLU A 385 1.47 20.12 4.54
N ILE A 386 1.76 19.28 5.54
CA ILE A 386 1.30 17.88 5.58
C ILE A 386 -0.22 17.81 5.74
N ASN A 387 -0.82 18.68 6.56
CA ASN A 387 -2.27 18.71 6.78
C ASN A 387 -3.06 19.21 5.56
N LYS A 388 -2.40 19.93 4.63
CA LYS A 388 -2.97 20.24 3.31
C LYS A 388 -3.06 19.01 2.40
N GLN A 389 -2.26 17.97 2.64
CA GLN A 389 -2.32 16.72 1.88
C GLN A 389 -3.53 15.89 2.32
N VAL A 390 -4.47 15.68 1.41
CA VAL A 390 -5.69 14.88 1.62
C VAL A 390 -5.74 13.69 0.67
N GLY A 391 -6.39 12.63 1.11
CA GLY A 391 -6.46 11.38 0.36
C GLY A 391 -5.24 10.48 0.57
N ALA A 392 -5.36 9.28 0.01
CA ALA A 392 -4.29 8.30 0.01
C ALA A 392 -3.19 8.67 -0.99
N HIS A 393 -1.93 8.48 -0.58
CA HIS A 393 -0.77 8.52 -1.45
C HIS A 393 -0.21 7.11 -1.58
N PHE A 394 -0.17 6.59 -2.81
CA PHE A 394 0.34 5.25 -3.07
C PHE A 394 1.68 5.31 -3.80
N LEU A 395 2.58 4.39 -3.47
CA LEU A 395 3.79 4.19 -4.25
C LEU A 395 3.43 3.62 -5.63
N ARG A 396 3.88 4.29 -6.70
CA ARG A 396 3.66 3.81 -8.06
C ARG A 396 4.52 2.57 -8.34
N GLN A 397 3.95 1.59 -9.03
CA GLN A 397 4.55 0.28 -9.32
C GLN A 397 4.05 -0.28 -10.66
N ASN A 398 4.72 -1.29 -11.22
CA ASN A 398 4.24 -1.99 -12.41
C ASN A 398 2.99 -2.83 -12.08
N MET A 399 1.94 -2.73 -12.92
CA MET A 399 0.61 -3.31 -12.70
C MET A 399 0.11 -4.23 -13.84
N ALA A 400 1.00 -4.75 -14.69
CA ALA A 400 0.62 -5.59 -15.85
C ALA A 400 -0.27 -6.78 -15.44
N ASP A 401 0.14 -7.51 -14.40
CA ASP A 401 -0.61 -8.64 -13.82
C ASP A 401 -0.90 -8.44 -12.33
N LYS A 402 -0.95 -7.18 -11.89
CA LYS A 402 -1.27 -6.80 -10.51
C LYS A 402 -2.45 -5.83 -10.50
N SER A 403 -3.14 -5.81 -9.38
CA SER A 403 -4.15 -4.82 -9.07
C SER A 403 -4.22 -4.64 -7.56
N GLY A 404 -4.41 -3.40 -7.14
CA GLY A 404 -4.81 -3.05 -5.80
C GLY A 404 -6.34 -2.89 -5.67
N ALA A 405 -7.08 -3.04 -6.78
CA ALA A 405 -8.53 -3.11 -6.80
C ALA A 405 -9.04 -4.55 -6.78
N SER A 406 -8.59 -5.41 -7.70
CA SER A 406 -9.05 -6.80 -7.75
C SER A 406 -7.98 -7.85 -7.48
N ARG A 407 -8.39 -8.98 -6.91
CA ARG A 407 -7.52 -10.15 -6.71
C ARG A 407 -8.31 -11.45 -6.85
N MET A 408 -7.62 -12.54 -7.14
CA MET A 408 -8.15 -13.89 -6.96
C MET A 408 -7.72 -14.38 -5.60
N ASP A 409 -8.66 -14.79 -4.75
CA ASP A 409 -8.32 -15.45 -3.48
C ASP A 409 -7.66 -16.81 -3.78
N PRO A 410 -6.42 -17.05 -3.34
CA PRO A 410 -5.72 -18.30 -3.60
C PRO A 410 -6.37 -19.52 -2.94
N GLN A 411 -7.13 -19.35 -1.84
CA GLN A 411 -7.78 -20.44 -1.12
C GLN A 411 -9.12 -20.79 -1.75
N THR A 412 -10.00 -19.80 -1.89
CA THR A 412 -11.37 -20.02 -2.40
C THR A 412 -11.44 -20.04 -3.92
N GLN A 413 -10.43 -19.49 -4.61
CA GLN A 413 -10.43 -19.28 -6.07
C GLN A 413 -11.59 -18.39 -6.54
N VAL A 414 -12.15 -17.59 -5.64
CA VAL A 414 -13.17 -16.57 -5.92
C VAL A 414 -12.49 -15.22 -6.06
N SER A 415 -12.95 -14.42 -7.01
CA SER A 415 -12.44 -13.07 -7.19
C SER A 415 -12.97 -12.11 -6.14
N GLU A 416 -12.17 -11.12 -5.80
CA GLU A 416 -12.52 -10.06 -4.86
C GLU A 416 -12.29 -8.68 -5.47
N LEU A 417 -13.08 -7.70 -5.04
CA LEU A 417 -12.89 -6.28 -5.31
C LEU A 417 -12.72 -5.54 -3.97
N HIS A 418 -11.63 -4.81 -3.81
CA HIS A 418 -11.23 -4.09 -2.58
C HIS A 418 -11.31 -4.95 -1.31
N GLY A 419 -11.03 -6.26 -1.44
CA GLY A 419 -11.04 -7.22 -0.34
C GLY A 419 -12.42 -7.83 0.00
N ARG A 420 -13.48 -7.51 -0.76
CA ARG A 420 -14.78 -8.19 -0.66
C ARG A 420 -14.99 -9.17 -1.80
N SER A 421 -15.51 -10.36 -1.49
CA SER A 421 -15.82 -11.39 -2.48
C SER A 421 -16.93 -10.95 -3.42
N ILE A 422 -16.84 -11.31 -4.71
CA ILE A 422 -17.93 -11.07 -5.67
C ILE A 422 -19.25 -11.75 -5.26
N LEU A 423 -19.20 -12.80 -4.43
CA LEU A 423 -20.39 -13.48 -3.88
C LEU A 423 -21.10 -12.62 -2.85
N GLU A 424 -20.34 -11.83 -2.07
CA GLU A 424 -20.92 -10.85 -1.16
C GLU A 424 -21.48 -9.66 -1.96
N LEU A 425 -20.72 -9.18 -2.94
CA LEU A 425 -21.09 -8.06 -3.79
C LEU A 425 -22.35 -8.32 -4.64
N SER A 426 -22.67 -9.58 -4.92
CA SER A 426 -23.90 -10.00 -5.62
C SER A 426 -25.19 -9.76 -4.85
N ARG A 427 -25.10 -9.42 -3.55
CA ARG A 427 -26.25 -9.09 -2.70
C ARG A 427 -26.61 -7.61 -2.71
N TYR A 428 -25.72 -6.77 -3.25
CA TYR A 428 -25.90 -5.31 -3.26
C TYR A 428 -26.45 -4.81 -4.59
N THR A 429 -27.07 -3.64 -4.55
CA THR A 429 -27.57 -2.94 -5.73
C THR A 429 -26.43 -2.45 -6.63
N MET A 430 -26.77 -2.09 -7.87
CA MET A 430 -25.85 -1.50 -8.83
C MET A 430 -25.28 -0.17 -8.32
N GLU A 431 -26.11 0.71 -7.76
CA GLU A 431 -25.70 1.99 -7.19
C GLU A 431 -24.70 1.83 -6.03
N GLU A 432 -24.94 0.86 -5.14
CA GLU A 432 -24.03 0.53 -4.04
C GLU A 432 -22.69 -0.01 -4.57
N ASN A 433 -22.72 -0.91 -5.55
CA ASN A 433 -21.52 -1.46 -6.16
C ASN A 433 -20.72 -0.39 -6.94
N ILE A 434 -21.38 0.55 -7.62
CA ILE A 434 -20.73 1.70 -8.27
C ILE A 434 -20.01 2.55 -7.23
N TYR A 435 -20.68 2.91 -6.13
CA TYR A 435 -20.06 3.66 -5.04
C TYR A 435 -18.87 2.89 -4.45
N PHE A 436 -19.06 1.62 -4.10
CA PHE A 436 -18.02 0.76 -3.52
C PHE A 436 -16.78 0.64 -4.42
N SER A 437 -16.98 0.52 -5.74
CA SER A 437 -15.88 0.39 -6.71
C SER A 437 -14.89 1.57 -6.66
N LEU A 438 -15.39 2.76 -6.33
CA LEU A 438 -14.59 3.99 -6.22
C LEU A 438 -14.18 4.27 -4.77
N ALA A 439 -15.11 4.20 -3.82
CA ALA A 439 -14.93 4.57 -2.41
C ALA A 439 -14.18 3.53 -1.57
N LYS A 440 -14.15 2.26 -2.01
CA LYS A 440 -13.59 1.10 -1.28
C LYS A 440 -14.27 0.82 0.06
N VAL A 441 -15.48 1.36 0.25
CA VAL A 441 -16.37 1.17 1.39
C VAL A 441 -17.80 1.25 0.88
N MET A 442 -18.71 0.49 1.50
CA MET A 442 -20.13 0.55 1.13
C MET A 442 -20.73 1.90 1.54
N PRO A 443 -21.69 2.45 0.78
CA PRO A 443 -22.36 3.68 1.17
C PRO A 443 -23.21 3.46 2.43
N GLU A 444 -23.44 4.52 3.20
CA GLU A 444 -24.43 4.49 4.28
C GLU A 444 -25.84 4.57 3.67
N SER A 445 -26.86 4.02 4.33
CA SER A 445 -28.24 4.01 3.79
C SER A 445 -28.77 5.40 3.43
N GLN A 446 -28.30 6.42 4.14
CA GLN A 446 -28.63 7.84 3.91
C GLN A 446 -27.95 8.45 2.67
N ASP A 447 -26.87 7.84 2.16
CA ASP A 447 -26.18 8.33 0.95
C ASP A 447 -26.82 7.78 -0.34
N ILE A 448 -27.57 6.68 -0.25
CA ILE A 448 -28.19 5.98 -1.39
C ILE A 448 -29.11 6.89 -2.22
N PRO A 449 -30.01 7.71 -1.64
CA PRO A 449 -30.88 8.59 -2.43
C PRO A 449 -30.11 9.61 -3.29
N THR A 450 -29.02 10.16 -2.77
CA THR A 450 -28.16 11.12 -3.50
C THR A 450 -27.31 10.42 -4.57
N ILE A 451 -26.85 9.19 -4.32
CA ILE A 451 -26.18 8.37 -5.34
C ILE A 451 -27.14 8.07 -6.50
N ASN A 452 -28.35 7.63 -6.18
CA ASN A 452 -29.41 7.39 -7.18
C ASN A 452 -29.76 8.65 -7.96
N LEU A 453 -29.84 9.80 -7.29
CA LEU A 453 -30.08 11.10 -7.91
C LEU A 453 -29.07 11.38 -9.03
N LEU A 454 -27.77 11.26 -8.76
CA LEU A 454 -26.73 11.50 -9.76
C LEU A 454 -26.78 10.46 -10.89
N LEU A 455 -26.93 9.18 -10.53
CA LEU A 455 -26.93 8.10 -11.51
C LEU A 455 -28.11 8.21 -12.48
N ASN A 456 -29.32 8.44 -11.98
CA ASN A 456 -30.53 8.62 -12.77
C ASN A 456 -30.50 9.94 -13.56
N LEU A 457 -29.97 11.01 -12.98
CA LEU A 457 -29.76 12.28 -13.69
C LEU A 457 -28.85 12.09 -14.91
N PHE A 458 -27.76 11.33 -14.75
CA PHE A 458 -26.83 11.08 -15.86
C PHE A 458 -27.28 9.97 -16.81
N LEU A 459 -28.26 9.16 -16.42
CA LEU A 459 -28.94 8.24 -17.33
C LEU A 459 -29.77 9.02 -18.36
N LYS A 460 -30.32 10.19 -18.00
CA LYS A 460 -31.07 11.07 -18.91
C LYS A 460 -30.24 11.44 -20.15
N MET A 461 -30.74 11.08 -21.32
CA MET A 461 -30.14 11.29 -22.65
C MET A 461 -31.04 12.17 -23.51
N ASP A 462 -30.42 12.96 -24.40
CA ASP A 462 -31.13 13.54 -25.55
C ASP A 462 -31.43 12.43 -26.57
N GLU A 463 -32.68 12.36 -27.04
CA GLU A 463 -33.14 11.35 -28.00
C GLU A 463 -32.33 11.37 -29.30
N GLN A 464 -31.92 12.54 -29.78
CA GLN A 464 -31.15 12.70 -31.03
C GLN A 464 -29.80 11.99 -31.00
N ARG A 465 -29.26 11.70 -29.81
CA ARG A 465 -27.99 10.99 -29.64
C ARG A 465 -28.16 9.47 -29.61
N MET A 466 -29.38 8.97 -29.46
CA MET A 466 -29.67 7.52 -29.44
C MET A 466 -29.87 6.94 -30.84
N ASP A 467 -30.20 7.75 -31.84
CA ASP A 467 -30.41 7.28 -33.21
C ASP A 467 -29.19 6.55 -33.79
N LEU A 468 -27.97 6.99 -33.43
CA LEU A 468 -26.72 6.33 -33.85
C LEU A 468 -26.54 4.94 -33.22
N VAL A 469 -27.06 4.72 -32.02
CA VAL A 469 -27.07 3.39 -31.38
C VAL A 469 -27.99 2.45 -32.14
N ASP A 470 -29.17 2.94 -32.53
CA ASP A 470 -30.13 2.17 -33.32
C ASP A 470 -29.58 1.84 -34.71
N VAL A 471 -28.91 2.79 -35.38
CA VAL A 471 -28.19 2.54 -36.64
C VAL A 471 -27.12 1.47 -36.47
N ALA A 472 -26.27 1.56 -35.44
CA ALA A 472 -25.23 0.57 -35.19
C ALA A 472 -25.82 -0.83 -34.93
N ARG A 473 -26.92 -0.92 -34.16
CA ARG A 473 -27.63 -2.17 -33.90
C ARG A 473 -28.22 -2.77 -35.19
N ASN A 474 -28.85 -1.95 -36.03
CA ASN A 474 -29.41 -2.38 -37.31
C ASN A 474 -28.34 -2.87 -38.29
N ASN A 475 -27.11 -2.37 -38.17
CA ASN A 475 -25.94 -2.85 -38.91
C ASN A 475 -25.32 -4.14 -38.33
N GLY A 476 -25.90 -4.72 -37.28
CA GLY A 476 -25.42 -5.95 -36.66
C GLY A 476 -24.24 -5.78 -35.71
N CYS A 477 -23.92 -4.55 -35.27
CA CYS A 477 -22.86 -4.31 -34.28
C CYS A 477 -23.21 -4.97 -32.94
N THR A 478 -22.20 -5.52 -32.26
CA THR A 478 -22.34 -6.07 -30.91
C THR A 478 -22.48 -4.97 -29.84
N PRO A 479 -23.08 -5.27 -28.68
CA PRO A 479 -23.23 -4.36 -27.54
C PRO A 479 -22.01 -3.52 -27.16
N ASN A 480 -20.86 -4.16 -27.04
CA ASN A 480 -19.62 -3.46 -26.70
C ASN A 480 -19.23 -2.39 -27.74
N ALA A 481 -19.53 -2.63 -29.03
CA ALA A 481 -19.16 -1.72 -30.12
C ALA A 481 -20.06 -0.48 -30.14
N TYR A 482 -21.38 -0.63 -30.08
CA TYR A 482 -22.27 0.53 -30.11
C TYR A 482 -22.21 1.32 -28.78
N ILE A 483 -22.12 0.68 -27.62
CA ILE A 483 -21.91 1.36 -26.33
C ILE A 483 -20.54 2.07 -26.33
N GLY A 484 -19.49 1.37 -26.77
CA GLY A 484 -18.14 1.91 -26.86
C GLY A 484 -18.05 3.13 -27.78
N SER A 485 -18.73 3.11 -28.92
CA SER A 485 -18.75 4.25 -29.84
C SER A 485 -19.27 5.52 -29.18
N GLN A 486 -20.31 5.42 -28.35
CA GLN A 486 -20.89 6.58 -27.67
C GLN A 486 -20.05 7.03 -26.48
N ILE A 487 -19.44 6.09 -25.76
CA ILE A 487 -18.51 6.41 -24.67
C ILE A 487 -17.26 7.13 -25.21
N ALA A 488 -16.77 6.75 -26.38
CA ALA A 488 -15.66 7.45 -27.04
C ALA A 488 -15.97 8.94 -27.28
N LEU A 489 -17.23 9.26 -27.60
CA LEU A 489 -17.72 10.64 -27.82
C LEU A 489 -17.95 11.44 -26.53
N ILE A 490 -17.77 10.83 -25.35
CA ILE A 490 -17.83 11.56 -24.08
C ILE A 490 -16.58 12.43 -23.97
N GLY A 491 -15.37 11.86 -24.05
CA GLY A 491 -14.12 12.62 -23.86
C GLY A 491 -14.09 13.40 -22.54
N ASN A 492 -13.37 14.52 -22.50
CA ASN A 492 -13.36 15.44 -21.36
C ASN A 492 -14.25 16.66 -21.66
N ARG A 493 -15.58 16.46 -21.72
CA ARG A 493 -16.53 17.55 -22.01
C ARG A 493 -16.36 18.70 -21.05
N SER A 494 -16.67 19.91 -21.52
CA SER A 494 -16.53 21.13 -20.72
C SER A 494 -17.21 21.04 -19.35
N PHE A 495 -18.41 20.46 -19.26
CA PHE A 495 -19.12 20.39 -17.98
C PHE A 495 -18.46 19.40 -16.99
N LEU A 496 -17.92 18.27 -17.47
CA LEU A 496 -17.17 17.32 -16.62
C LEU A 496 -15.86 17.94 -16.17
N ALA A 497 -15.14 18.59 -17.08
CA ALA A 497 -13.90 19.30 -16.76
C ALA A 497 -14.13 20.39 -15.70
N LYS A 498 -15.19 21.18 -15.85
CA LYS A 498 -15.61 22.20 -14.88
C LYS A 498 -16.00 21.59 -13.54
N ALA A 499 -16.80 20.51 -13.52
CA ALA A 499 -17.15 19.82 -12.28
C ALA A 499 -15.89 19.35 -11.51
N THR A 500 -14.90 18.79 -12.21
CA THR A 500 -13.59 18.44 -11.62
C THR A 500 -12.85 19.66 -11.08
N VAL A 501 -12.89 20.81 -11.78
CA VAL A 501 -12.31 22.08 -11.30
C VAL A 501 -13.00 22.54 -10.01
N TYR A 502 -14.33 22.46 -9.93
CA TYR A 502 -15.06 22.86 -8.72
C TYR A 502 -14.90 21.88 -7.56
N THR A 503 -14.80 20.58 -7.82
CA THR A 503 -14.40 19.59 -6.80
C THR A 503 -13.02 19.94 -6.24
N ARG A 504 -12.06 20.27 -7.11
CA ARG A 504 -10.72 20.72 -6.70
C ARG A 504 -10.79 21.99 -5.86
N PHE A 505 -11.50 23.01 -6.35
CA PHE A 505 -11.70 24.29 -5.68
C PHE A 505 -12.25 24.11 -4.26
N LEU A 506 -13.27 23.28 -4.08
CA LEU A 506 -13.87 23.02 -2.77
C LEU A 506 -12.88 22.35 -1.81
N ILE A 507 -12.15 21.34 -2.28
CA ILE A 507 -11.14 20.64 -1.47
C ILE A 507 -10.03 21.62 -1.05
N ASP A 508 -9.49 22.39 -1.99
CA ASP A 508 -8.41 23.35 -1.73
C ASP A 508 -8.87 24.48 -0.80
N MET A 509 -10.06 25.04 -1.03
CA MET A 509 -10.63 26.06 -0.16
C MET A 509 -10.80 25.58 1.28
N ILE A 510 -11.36 24.37 1.48
CA ILE A 510 -11.51 23.79 2.82
C ILE A 510 -10.15 23.71 3.54
N ARG A 511 -9.08 23.39 2.82
CA ARG A 511 -7.73 23.26 3.39
C ARG A 511 -7.06 24.61 3.63
N GLU A 512 -7.18 25.54 2.69
CA GLU A 512 -6.56 26.87 2.76
C GLU A 512 -7.10 27.68 3.94
N PHE A 513 -8.41 27.59 4.19
CA PHE A 513 -9.04 28.28 5.33
C PHE A 513 -9.02 27.45 6.63
N GLU A 514 -8.29 26.32 6.67
CA GLU A 514 -8.14 25.43 7.83
C GLU A 514 -9.50 25.05 8.49
N ILE A 515 -10.59 24.93 7.70
CA ILE A 515 -11.94 24.61 8.19
C ILE A 515 -12.17 23.10 8.29
N SER A 516 -12.98 22.68 9.27
CA SER A 516 -13.25 21.27 9.56
C SER A 516 -14.65 21.06 10.15
N ASP A 517 -15.02 19.80 10.41
CA ASP A 517 -16.30 19.43 11.03
C ASP A 517 -16.57 20.19 12.36
N LEU A 518 -15.50 20.58 13.07
CA LEU A 518 -15.53 21.35 14.32
C LEU A 518 -15.75 22.86 14.14
N THR A 519 -15.63 23.37 12.91
CA THR A 519 -15.84 24.79 12.62
C THR A 519 -17.31 25.13 12.86
N GLY A 520 -17.57 25.98 13.87
CA GLY A 520 -18.92 26.48 14.18
C GLY A 520 -19.37 27.54 13.18
N GLU A 521 -18.59 28.63 13.07
CA GLU A 521 -18.81 29.74 12.14
C GLU A 521 -17.70 29.79 11.09
N PHE A 522 -18.06 30.07 9.84
CA PHE A 522 -17.10 30.13 8.74
C PHE A 522 -16.34 31.47 8.75
N PRO A 523 -15.02 31.50 8.44
CA PRO A 523 -14.23 32.71 8.48
C PRO A 523 -14.67 33.76 7.44
N MET A 524 -14.73 35.04 7.83
CA MET A 524 -15.03 36.14 6.90
C MET A 524 -14.06 36.21 5.71
N ALA A 525 -12.81 35.77 5.89
CA ALA A 525 -11.83 35.68 4.81
C ALA A 525 -12.25 34.69 3.71
N MET A 526 -12.93 33.59 4.09
CA MET A 526 -13.50 32.62 3.14
C MET A 526 -14.63 33.27 2.35
N ASP A 527 -15.50 34.05 3.00
CA ASP A 527 -16.62 34.73 2.32
C ASP A 527 -16.12 35.77 1.30
N LEU A 528 -15.07 36.51 1.64
CA LEU A 528 -14.44 37.45 0.71
C LEU A 528 -13.85 36.73 -0.50
N TYR A 529 -13.15 35.61 -0.28
CA TYR A 529 -12.59 34.78 -1.35
C TYR A 529 -13.68 34.16 -2.24
N LEU A 530 -14.75 33.64 -1.66
CA LEU A 530 -15.90 33.11 -2.41
C LEU A 530 -16.57 34.20 -3.25
N THR A 531 -16.69 35.41 -2.70
CA THR A 531 -17.28 36.55 -3.41
C THR A 531 -16.44 36.95 -4.64
N SER A 532 -15.11 36.87 -4.57
CA SER A 532 -14.24 37.22 -5.70
C SER A 532 -14.10 36.08 -6.72
N GLU A 533 -13.91 34.84 -6.24
CA GLU A 533 -13.52 33.73 -7.11
C GLU A 533 -14.69 32.91 -7.65
N LEU A 534 -15.78 32.79 -6.89
CA LEU A 534 -16.91 31.90 -7.22
C LEU A 534 -18.19 32.65 -7.59
N LEU A 535 -18.52 33.74 -6.89
CA LEU A 535 -19.77 34.47 -7.11
C LEU A 535 -19.64 35.43 -8.32
N THR A 536 -20.77 35.66 -8.99
CA THR A 536 -20.82 36.49 -10.20
C THR A 536 -22.15 37.24 -10.30
N THR A 537 -22.14 38.41 -10.94
CA THR A 537 -23.34 39.14 -11.35
C THR A 537 -23.92 38.64 -12.67
N GLU A 538 -23.19 37.80 -13.41
CA GLU A 538 -23.66 37.22 -14.66
C GLU A 538 -24.88 36.33 -14.42
N PRO A 539 -25.91 36.40 -15.29
CA PRO A 539 -27.10 35.58 -15.15
C PRO A 539 -26.78 34.11 -15.41
N VAL A 540 -27.15 33.24 -14.46
CA VAL A 540 -27.03 31.78 -14.61
C VAL A 540 -28.31 31.21 -15.19
N ARG A 541 -28.17 30.25 -16.12
CA ARG A 541 -29.31 29.58 -16.74
C ARG A 541 -30.03 28.71 -15.72
N LYS A 542 -31.21 29.14 -15.29
CA LYS A 542 -32.10 28.32 -14.47
C LYS A 542 -32.70 27.18 -15.28
N THR A 543 -32.62 25.98 -14.74
CA THR A 543 -33.22 24.77 -15.29
C THR A 543 -33.84 23.97 -14.15
N ASP A 544 -34.87 23.18 -14.42
CA ASP A 544 -35.54 22.35 -13.41
C ASP A 544 -34.55 21.41 -12.68
N VAL A 545 -33.53 20.94 -13.40
CA VAL A 545 -32.45 20.10 -12.85
C VAL A 545 -31.59 20.90 -11.86
N LEU A 546 -31.27 22.15 -12.17
CA LEU A 546 -30.48 23.01 -11.30
C LEU A 546 -31.22 23.28 -9.99
N GLU A 547 -32.51 23.61 -10.07
CA GLU A 547 -33.37 23.83 -8.91
C GLU A 547 -33.48 22.58 -8.03
N LEU A 548 -33.50 21.40 -8.66
CA LEU A 548 -33.49 20.13 -7.95
C LEU A 548 -32.19 19.89 -7.19
N LEU A 549 -31.02 20.12 -7.79
CA LEU A 549 -29.73 19.95 -7.11
C LEU A 549 -29.58 20.93 -5.94
N LEU A 550 -30.08 22.16 -6.11
CA LEU A 550 -30.16 23.14 -5.03
C LEU A 550 -31.06 22.68 -3.89
N ALA A 551 -32.24 22.15 -4.21
CA ALA A 551 -33.16 21.62 -3.21
C ALA A 551 -32.55 20.45 -2.44
N GLU A 552 -31.89 19.52 -3.12
CA GLU A 552 -31.18 18.38 -2.51
C GLU A 552 -30.15 18.85 -1.47
N ILE A 553 -29.32 19.84 -1.81
CA ILE A 553 -28.31 20.35 -0.88
C ILE A 553 -28.94 21.12 0.28
N LYS A 554 -29.97 21.93 0.03
CA LYS A 554 -30.67 22.69 1.08
C LYS A 554 -31.44 21.80 2.05
N GLN A 555 -32.03 20.72 1.57
CA GLN A 555 -32.90 19.81 2.33
C GLN A 555 -32.19 18.53 2.78
N ALA A 556 -30.87 18.41 2.53
CA ALA A 556 -30.08 17.25 2.88
C ALA A 556 -30.28 16.86 4.35
N THR A 557 -30.78 15.64 4.57
CA THR A 557 -31.04 15.08 5.91
C THR A 557 -29.75 14.81 6.67
N LYS A 558 -28.68 14.44 5.95
CA LYS A 558 -27.32 14.26 6.46
C LYS A 558 -26.52 15.55 6.28
N THR A 559 -26.37 16.34 7.34
CA THR A 559 -25.52 17.54 7.36
C THR A 559 -24.05 17.19 7.54
N THR A 560 -23.47 16.51 6.55
CA THR A 560 -22.01 16.34 6.49
C THR A 560 -21.32 17.69 6.37
N PHE A 561 -20.06 17.76 6.79
CA PHE A 561 -19.30 19.00 6.71
C PHE A 561 -19.22 19.60 5.29
N PRO A 562 -18.97 18.84 4.21
CA PRO A 562 -19.06 19.38 2.85
C PRO A 562 -20.44 19.94 2.50
N ILE A 563 -21.52 19.30 2.95
CA ILE A 563 -22.88 19.81 2.74
C ILE A 563 -23.07 21.14 3.48
N ARG A 564 -22.58 21.28 4.72
CA ARG A 564 -22.62 22.55 5.46
C ARG A 564 -21.85 23.66 4.73
N VAL A 565 -20.70 23.33 4.13
CA VAL A 565 -19.92 24.27 3.30
C VAL A 565 -20.73 24.71 2.07
N LEU A 566 -21.36 23.77 1.35
CA LEU A 566 -22.19 24.11 0.19
C LEU A 566 -23.40 24.96 0.58
N GLN A 567 -24.10 24.62 1.68
CA GLN A 567 -25.21 25.40 2.21
C GLN A 567 -24.78 26.82 2.60
N HIS A 568 -23.57 26.97 3.17
CA HIS A 568 -23.01 28.28 3.46
C HIS A 568 -22.76 29.11 2.20
N ILE A 569 -22.14 28.51 1.18
CA ILE A 569 -21.88 29.18 -0.12
C ILE A 569 -23.20 29.63 -0.77
N ILE A 570 -24.23 28.76 -0.75
CA ILE A 570 -25.55 29.08 -1.31
C ILE A 570 -26.19 30.25 -0.55
N ARG A 571 -26.18 30.22 0.79
CA ARG A 571 -26.71 31.34 1.60
C ARG A 571 -25.97 32.65 1.34
N LEU A 572 -24.64 32.60 1.24
CA LEU A 572 -23.81 33.77 0.94
C LEU A 572 -24.16 34.39 -0.42
N ALA A 573 -24.40 33.56 -1.44
CA ALA A 573 -24.84 34.00 -2.75
C ALA A 573 -26.21 34.70 -2.69
N GLU A 574 -27.16 34.11 -1.96
CA GLU A 574 -28.51 34.66 -1.75
C GLU A 574 -28.49 36.00 -0.98
N GLU A 575 -27.74 36.08 0.11
CA GLU A 575 -27.59 37.29 0.93
C GLU A 575 -26.97 38.45 0.14
N LYS A 576 -26.01 38.15 -0.74
CA LYS A 576 -25.35 39.14 -1.60
C LYS A 576 -26.09 39.42 -2.91
N GLN A 577 -27.18 38.70 -3.19
CA GLN A 577 -27.91 38.76 -4.46
C GLN A 577 -27.01 38.50 -5.68
N LEU A 578 -26.08 37.56 -5.56
CA LEU A 578 -25.17 37.12 -6.61
C LEU A 578 -25.49 35.69 -7.03
N ASN A 579 -25.02 35.28 -8.21
CA ASN A 579 -25.12 33.90 -8.67
C ASN A 579 -23.80 33.15 -8.46
N ILE A 580 -23.85 31.83 -8.39
CA ILE A 580 -22.66 30.97 -8.37
C ILE A 580 -22.21 30.74 -9.82
N ARG A 581 -20.93 31.01 -10.14
CA ARG A 581 -20.39 30.75 -11.48
C ARG A 581 -20.46 29.26 -11.80
N ASP A 582 -20.94 28.93 -13.01
CA ASP A 582 -21.14 27.53 -13.46
C ASP A 582 -21.88 26.68 -12.41
N GLU A 583 -22.98 27.22 -11.87
CA GLU A 583 -23.68 26.67 -10.70
C GLU A 583 -24.01 25.18 -10.84
N TYR A 584 -24.43 24.73 -12.02
CA TYR A 584 -24.72 23.31 -12.26
C TYR A 584 -23.49 22.42 -12.02
N GLU A 585 -22.37 22.76 -12.65
CA GLU A 585 -21.10 22.03 -12.50
C GLU A 585 -20.53 22.14 -11.08
N PHE A 586 -20.69 23.29 -10.43
CA PHE A 586 -20.32 23.50 -9.04
C PHE A 586 -21.08 22.57 -8.10
N LEU A 587 -22.41 22.48 -8.22
CA LEU A 587 -23.23 21.62 -7.36
C LEU A 587 -22.92 20.14 -7.61
N LEU A 588 -22.71 19.71 -8.87
CA LEU A 588 -22.27 18.36 -9.18
C LEU A 588 -20.92 18.03 -8.53
N GLY A 589 -19.94 18.94 -8.65
CA GLY A 589 -18.64 18.80 -8.02
C GLY A 589 -18.73 18.75 -6.49
N GLY A 590 -19.62 19.56 -5.90
CA GLY A 590 -19.90 19.60 -4.47
C GLY A 590 -20.54 18.32 -3.92
N ILE A 591 -21.54 17.76 -4.61
CA ILE A 591 -22.13 16.47 -4.23
C ILE A 591 -21.07 15.36 -4.34
N GLY A 592 -20.22 15.41 -5.37
CA GLY A 592 -19.07 14.51 -5.50
C GLY A 592 -18.13 14.58 -4.28
N VAL A 593 -17.79 15.78 -3.82
CA VAL A 593 -17.01 15.96 -2.57
C VAL A 593 -17.76 15.37 -1.39
N ALA A 594 -19.05 15.69 -1.21
CA ALA A 594 -19.85 15.23 -0.07
C ALA A 594 -19.90 13.69 0.03
N LEU A 595 -20.11 12.99 -1.08
CA LEU A 595 -20.19 11.52 -1.13
C LEU A 595 -18.86 10.83 -0.81
N PHE A 596 -17.73 11.43 -1.21
CA PHE A 596 -16.41 10.80 -1.11
C PHE A 596 -15.48 11.44 -0.07
N TRP A 597 -15.96 12.43 0.69
CA TRP A 597 -15.19 13.17 1.69
C TRP A 597 -14.59 12.26 2.77
N LYS A 598 -15.45 11.46 3.41
CA LYS A 598 -15.05 10.56 4.50
C LYS A 598 -14.05 9.49 4.01
N PRO A 599 -14.30 8.75 2.91
CA PRO A 599 -13.29 7.83 2.36
C PRO A 599 -11.95 8.48 2.02
N MET A 600 -11.96 9.73 1.56
CA MET A 600 -10.73 10.49 1.26
C MET A 600 -9.98 10.88 2.53
N LEU A 601 -10.66 11.39 3.55
CA LEU A 601 -10.04 11.75 4.84
C LEU A 601 -9.49 10.52 5.57
N GLU A 602 -10.19 9.39 5.49
CA GLU A 602 -9.71 8.09 6.00
C GLU A 602 -8.57 7.49 5.17
N LYS A 603 -8.09 8.19 4.13
CA LYS A 603 -7.00 7.76 3.24
C LYS A 603 -7.27 6.39 2.58
N ARG A 604 -8.54 6.07 2.29
CA ARG A 604 -8.91 4.86 1.51
C ARG A 604 -8.72 5.09 0.01
N ILE A 605 -9.05 6.30 -0.42
CA ILE A 605 -9.02 6.74 -1.82
C ILE A 605 -8.10 7.95 -1.96
N SER A 606 -7.52 8.14 -3.14
CA SER A 606 -6.75 9.35 -3.43
C SER A 606 -7.70 10.54 -3.61
N ARG A 607 -7.16 11.75 -3.45
CA ARG A 607 -7.84 12.99 -3.86
C ARG A 607 -8.29 12.93 -5.32
N LYS A 608 -7.51 12.26 -6.18
CA LYS A 608 -7.80 12.20 -7.62
C LYS A 608 -9.08 11.41 -7.93
N VAL A 609 -9.38 10.37 -7.15
CA VAL A 609 -10.65 9.64 -7.27
C VAL A 609 -11.85 10.54 -7.00
N VAL A 610 -11.76 11.43 -6.00
CA VAL A 610 -12.82 12.41 -5.69
C VAL A 610 -12.99 13.42 -6.83
N GLU A 611 -11.88 14.00 -7.30
CA GLU A 611 -11.85 14.94 -8.44
C GLU A 611 -12.49 14.36 -9.71
N ASP A 612 -12.37 13.05 -9.91
CA ASP A 612 -12.85 12.36 -11.11
C ASP A 612 -14.18 11.61 -10.89
N ALA A 613 -14.75 11.63 -9.67
CA ALA A 613 -15.91 10.82 -9.29
C ALA A 613 -17.13 11.08 -10.18
N VAL A 614 -17.44 12.36 -10.45
CA VAL A 614 -18.54 12.76 -11.33
C VAL A 614 -18.37 12.18 -12.73
N THR A 615 -17.14 12.12 -13.23
CA THR A 615 -16.84 11.53 -14.55
C THR A 615 -17.08 10.02 -14.57
N TYR A 616 -16.64 9.30 -13.54
CA TYR A 616 -16.91 7.86 -13.44
C TYR A 616 -18.42 7.56 -13.35
N ILE A 617 -19.14 8.25 -12.47
CA ILE A 617 -20.58 8.09 -12.29
C ILE A 617 -21.30 8.42 -13.60
N TYR A 618 -20.93 9.51 -14.28
CA TYR A 618 -21.49 9.87 -15.57
C TYR A 618 -21.31 8.75 -16.60
N ILE A 619 -20.09 8.23 -16.78
CA ILE A 619 -19.83 7.20 -17.80
C ILE A 619 -20.56 5.89 -17.46
N LEU A 620 -20.60 5.48 -16.19
CA LEU A 620 -21.29 4.26 -15.76
C LEU A 620 -22.82 4.37 -15.95
N SER A 621 -23.41 5.53 -15.68
CA SER A 621 -24.82 5.79 -16.05
C SER A 621 -25.06 5.70 -17.55
N ARG A 622 -24.11 6.18 -18.36
CA ARG A 622 -24.21 6.17 -19.83
C ARG A 622 -24.11 4.76 -20.42
N VAL A 623 -23.37 3.85 -19.79
CA VAL A 623 -23.37 2.43 -20.18
C VAL A 623 -24.79 1.86 -20.17
N VAL A 624 -25.59 2.19 -19.14
CA VAL A 624 -26.99 1.77 -19.00
C VAL A 624 -27.93 2.53 -19.96
N ALA A 625 -27.64 3.80 -20.24
CA ALA A 625 -28.43 4.57 -21.19
C ALA A 625 -28.26 4.06 -22.63
N TYR A 626 -27.05 3.63 -23.03
CA TYR A 626 -26.77 3.17 -24.40
C TYR A 626 -27.19 1.73 -24.68
N SER A 627 -27.67 1.00 -23.68
CA SER A 627 -28.10 -0.40 -23.79
C SER A 627 -29.61 -0.59 -23.97
N VAL A 628 -30.41 0.50 -23.96
CA VAL A 628 -31.87 0.46 -24.10
C VAL A 628 -32.29 -0.37 -25.32
N ILE A 629 -33.26 -1.26 -25.14
CA ILE A 629 -33.83 -2.08 -26.21
C ILE A 629 -35.23 -1.61 -26.56
N ASP A 630 -35.57 -1.70 -27.86
CA ASP A 630 -36.86 -1.31 -28.45
C ASP A 630 -37.30 0.09 -28.00
N ARG A 631 -36.36 1.04 -28.06
CA ARG A 631 -36.46 2.40 -27.54
C ARG A 631 -37.78 3.08 -27.91
N SER A 632 -38.20 2.97 -29.17
CA SER A 632 -39.45 3.58 -29.67
C SER A 632 -40.70 3.13 -28.89
N ARG A 633 -40.71 1.90 -28.37
CA ARG A 633 -41.85 1.28 -27.67
C ARG A 633 -41.57 1.02 -26.18
N ASN A 634 -40.55 1.66 -25.61
CA ASN A 634 -40.15 1.46 -24.22
C ASN A 634 -40.69 2.59 -23.34
N PRO A 635 -41.89 2.45 -22.72
CA PRO A 635 -42.45 3.48 -21.85
C PRO A 635 -41.57 3.86 -20.67
N TYR A 636 -40.77 2.92 -20.14
CA TYR A 636 -39.87 3.21 -19.01
C TYR A 636 -38.67 4.05 -19.44
N TRP A 637 -38.18 3.86 -20.66
CA TRP A 637 -37.20 4.77 -21.24
C TRP A 637 -37.79 6.17 -21.44
N HIS A 638 -38.98 6.26 -22.02
CA HIS A 638 -39.67 7.53 -22.24
C HIS A 638 -39.94 8.27 -20.92
N GLU A 639 -40.37 7.56 -19.89
CA GLU A 639 -40.55 8.09 -18.54
C GLU A 639 -39.24 8.66 -17.95
N LEU A 640 -38.09 8.04 -18.25
CA LEU A 640 -36.78 8.48 -17.74
C LEU A 640 -36.21 9.67 -18.52
N ILE A 641 -36.44 9.77 -19.84
CA ILE A 641 -36.00 10.94 -20.63
C ILE A 641 -36.92 12.15 -20.40
N ASP A 642 -38.22 11.92 -20.23
CA ASP A 642 -39.23 12.95 -19.92
C ASP A 642 -39.23 13.34 -18.44
N ALA A 643 -38.42 12.65 -17.63
CA ALA A 643 -38.59 12.54 -16.18
C ALA A 643 -38.93 13.86 -15.47
N LYS A 644 -40.09 13.81 -14.82
CA LYS A 644 -40.44 14.62 -13.66
C LYS A 644 -39.47 14.32 -12.52
N ILE A 645 -39.17 15.35 -11.73
CA ILE A 645 -38.27 15.34 -10.56
C ILE A 645 -38.44 14.10 -9.64
N SER A 646 -39.65 13.55 -9.52
CA SER A 646 -39.99 12.43 -8.64
C SER A 646 -39.25 11.12 -8.92
N ASN A 647 -38.70 10.91 -10.12
CA ASN A 647 -38.14 9.61 -10.51
C ASN A 647 -36.63 9.47 -10.24
N LEU A 648 -35.95 10.55 -9.84
CA LEU A 648 -34.49 10.56 -9.72
C LEU A 648 -33.97 9.89 -8.45
N HIS A 649 -34.77 9.79 -7.39
CA HIS A 649 -34.37 9.11 -6.15
C HIS A 649 -34.63 7.59 -6.15
N ASN A 650 -35.37 7.09 -7.15
CA ASN A 650 -35.66 5.66 -7.27
C ASN A 650 -34.38 4.84 -7.49
N SER A 651 -34.41 3.55 -7.12
CA SER A 651 -33.26 2.66 -7.28
C SER A 651 -32.76 2.67 -8.73
N PHE A 652 -31.48 2.99 -8.90
CA PHE A 652 -30.84 2.94 -10.21
C PHE A 652 -30.87 1.53 -10.78
N THR A 653 -30.74 0.51 -9.93
CA THR A 653 -30.87 -0.91 -10.32
C THR A 653 -32.23 -1.22 -10.94
N GLU A 654 -33.32 -0.75 -10.33
CA GLU A 654 -34.67 -0.98 -10.86
C GLU A 654 -34.92 -0.25 -12.18
N ASN A 655 -34.39 0.97 -12.32
CA ASN A 655 -34.46 1.72 -13.57
C ASN A 655 -33.64 1.03 -14.67
N ALA A 656 -32.44 0.53 -14.35
CA ALA A 656 -31.61 -0.24 -15.27
C ALA A 656 -32.34 -1.52 -15.74
N PHE A 657 -33.02 -2.23 -14.83
CA PHE A 657 -33.87 -3.37 -15.19
C PHE A 657 -35.02 -2.94 -16.12
N ALA A 658 -35.76 -1.89 -15.73
CA ALA A 658 -36.95 -1.45 -16.44
C ALA A 658 -36.66 -1.03 -17.88
N VAL A 659 -35.54 -0.33 -18.08
CA VAL A 659 -35.07 0.07 -19.41
C VAL A 659 -34.63 -1.13 -20.24
N LEU A 660 -33.97 -2.11 -19.62
CA LEU A 660 -33.41 -3.26 -20.33
C LEU A 660 -34.49 -4.28 -20.74
N PHE A 661 -35.48 -4.52 -19.89
CA PHE A 661 -36.52 -5.54 -20.09
C PHE A 661 -37.90 -4.97 -20.44
N ASN A 662 -38.04 -3.64 -20.52
CA ASN A 662 -39.28 -2.94 -20.82
C ASN A 662 -40.44 -3.29 -19.84
N ARG A 663 -40.13 -3.46 -18.55
CA ARG A 663 -41.09 -3.72 -17.45
C ARG A 663 -40.42 -3.56 -16.09
N ARG A 664 -41.18 -3.27 -15.03
CA ARG A 664 -40.64 -3.29 -13.66
C ARG A 664 -40.38 -4.74 -13.19
N PRO A 665 -39.31 -4.99 -12.40
CA PRO A 665 -39.04 -6.31 -11.84
C PRO A 665 -39.98 -6.59 -10.64
N ASN A 666 -40.26 -7.86 -10.39
CA ASN A 666 -40.69 -8.31 -9.06
C ASN A 666 -39.47 -8.54 -8.13
N GLU A 667 -39.70 -8.93 -6.86
CA GLU A 667 -38.62 -9.11 -5.88
C GLU A 667 -37.60 -10.18 -6.29
N ASP A 668 -38.05 -11.31 -6.84
CA ASP A 668 -37.19 -12.42 -7.26
C ASP A 668 -36.35 -12.03 -8.48
N GLU A 669 -36.96 -11.38 -9.47
CA GLU A 669 -36.27 -10.91 -10.67
C GLU A 669 -35.25 -9.82 -10.35
N LEU A 670 -35.57 -8.95 -9.40
CA LEU A 670 -34.65 -7.92 -8.92
C LEU A 670 -33.45 -8.55 -8.20
N PHE A 671 -33.66 -9.61 -7.41
CA PHE A 671 -32.59 -10.38 -6.80
C PHE A 671 -31.71 -11.05 -7.87
N GLU A 672 -32.31 -11.76 -8.82
CA GLU A 672 -31.60 -12.40 -9.94
C GLU A 672 -30.76 -11.37 -10.71
N PHE A 673 -31.32 -10.20 -11.01
CA PHE A 673 -30.61 -9.13 -11.72
C PHE A 673 -29.41 -8.56 -10.93
N LYS A 674 -29.58 -8.31 -9.63
CA LYS A 674 -28.48 -7.87 -8.73
C LYS A 674 -27.36 -8.90 -8.69
N ALA A 675 -27.72 -10.18 -8.58
CA ALA A 675 -26.76 -11.26 -8.55
C ALA A 675 -25.88 -11.27 -9.81
N LEU A 676 -26.48 -11.12 -10.99
CA LEU A 676 -25.74 -11.06 -12.26
C LEU A 676 -24.74 -9.90 -12.31
N ILE A 677 -25.08 -8.74 -11.75
CA ILE A 677 -24.19 -7.57 -11.71
C ILE A 677 -22.99 -7.84 -10.79
N GLY A 678 -23.23 -8.24 -9.54
CA GLY A 678 -22.16 -8.39 -8.55
C GLY A 678 -21.17 -9.51 -8.89
N LEU A 679 -21.64 -10.62 -9.48
CA LEU A 679 -20.77 -11.74 -9.88
C LEU A 679 -19.85 -11.41 -11.05
N THR A 680 -20.21 -10.42 -11.87
CA THR A 680 -19.47 -10.07 -13.09
C THR A 680 -18.53 -8.89 -12.90
N LEU A 681 -18.51 -8.26 -11.72
CA LEU A 681 -17.66 -7.11 -11.37
C LEU A 681 -16.20 -7.35 -11.76
N THR A 682 -15.62 -8.47 -11.34
CA THR A 682 -14.24 -8.83 -11.66
C THR A 682 -14.08 -10.34 -11.78
N ASN A 683 -13.03 -10.76 -12.48
CA ASN A 683 -12.55 -12.14 -12.48
C ASN A 683 -11.01 -12.14 -12.33
N GLY A 684 -10.50 -11.12 -11.63
CA GLY A 684 -9.08 -10.88 -11.39
C GLY A 684 -8.40 -9.95 -12.40
N PRO A 685 -7.18 -9.48 -12.04
CA PRO A 685 -6.46 -8.42 -12.75
C PRO A 685 -5.84 -8.85 -14.08
N GLY A 686 -5.78 -10.15 -14.34
CA GLY A 686 -5.24 -10.74 -15.57
C GLY A 686 -6.25 -10.86 -16.71
N THR A 687 -7.53 -10.52 -16.49
CA THR A 687 -8.56 -10.61 -17.53
C THR A 687 -8.32 -9.63 -18.68
N LEU A 688 -8.68 -10.02 -19.92
CA LEU A 688 -8.56 -9.16 -21.10
C LEU A 688 -9.27 -7.81 -20.90
N SER A 689 -10.45 -7.83 -20.28
CA SER A 689 -11.23 -6.62 -19.98
C SER A 689 -10.50 -5.65 -19.03
N ALA A 690 -9.86 -6.16 -17.97
CA ALA A 690 -9.08 -5.34 -17.05
C ALA A 690 -7.77 -4.86 -17.70
N LYS A 691 -7.08 -5.73 -18.46
CA LYS A 691 -5.83 -5.38 -19.15
C LYS A 691 -6.05 -4.26 -20.16
N GLY A 692 -7.04 -4.37 -21.05
CA GLY A 692 -7.33 -3.35 -22.05
C GLY A 692 -7.56 -1.95 -21.45
N ALA A 693 -8.23 -1.89 -20.30
CA ALA A 693 -8.40 -0.63 -19.58
C ALA A 693 -7.09 -0.10 -18.98
N LYS A 694 -6.31 -0.95 -18.31
CA LYS A 694 -5.01 -0.58 -17.71
C LYS A 694 -4.00 -0.14 -18.77
N GLU A 695 -3.97 -0.79 -19.92
CA GLU A 695 -3.12 -0.41 -21.06
C GLU A 695 -3.46 0.99 -21.56
N SER A 696 -4.75 1.30 -21.70
CA SER A 696 -5.20 2.65 -22.04
C SER A 696 -4.81 3.68 -20.97
N VAL A 697 -4.87 3.33 -19.68
CA VAL A 697 -4.38 4.20 -18.61
C VAL A 697 -2.87 4.42 -18.71
N SER A 698 -2.09 3.38 -19.00
CA SER A 698 -0.64 3.48 -19.22
C SER A 698 -0.28 4.34 -20.43
N ALA A 699 -1.14 4.37 -21.45
CA ALA A 699 -1.05 5.31 -22.57
C ALA A 699 -1.50 6.74 -22.20
N ARG A 700 -1.83 7.00 -20.92
CA ARG A 700 -2.26 8.30 -20.37
C ARG A 700 -3.56 8.83 -20.98
N ASN A 701 -4.42 7.92 -21.44
CA ASN A 701 -5.72 8.30 -21.98
C ASN A 701 -6.70 8.77 -20.91
N HIS A 702 -7.72 9.52 -21.33
CA HIS A 702 -8.83 9.94 -20.50
C HIS A 702 -9.68 8.74 -20.01
N ILE A 703 -10.43 8.88 -18.91
CA ILE A 703 -11.25 7.82 -18.30
C ILE A 703 -12.18 7.16 -19.33
N ALA A 704 -12.85 7.95 -20.15
CA ALA A 704 -13.76 7.45 -21.19
C ALA A 704 -13.06 6.52 -22.18
N THR A 705 -11.86 6.91 -22.66
CA THR A 705 -11.03 6.09 -23.54
C THR A 705 -10.49 4.85 -22.83
N SER A 706 -10.21 4.92 -21.54
CA SER A 706 -9.81 3.74 -20.75
C SER A 706 -10.96 2.74 -20.56
N ILE A 707 -12.19 3.20 -20.40
CA ILE A 707 -13.37 2.33 -20.45
C ILE A 707 -13.57 1.76 -21.86
N LEU A 708 -13.28 2.53 -22.91
CA LEU A 708 -13.26 2.01 -24.29
C LEU A 708 -12.21 0.91 -24.48
N GLY A 709 -11.04 1.01 -23.84
CA GLY A 709 -10.04 -0.05 -23.81
C GLY A 709 -10.60 -1.38 -23.28
N PHE A 710 -11.45 -1.33 -22.25
CA PHE A 710 -12.22 -2.50 -21.80
C PHE A 710 -13.21 -3.00 -22.85
N LEU A 711 -14.03 -2.09 -23.41
CA LEU A 711 -15.10 -2.47 -24.34
C LEU A 711 -14.58 -3.06 -25.65
N THR A 712 -13.42 -2.59 -26.12
CA THR A 712 -12.74 -3.11 -27.31
C THR A 712 -12.05 -4.46 -27.07
N ASN A 713 -11.70 -4.77 -25.81
CA ASN A 713 -11.15 -6.06 -25.39
C ASN A 713 -12.21 -7.04 -24.87
N THR A 714 -13.49 -6.74 -25.08
CA THR A 714 -14.62 -7.58 -24.71
C THR A 714 -15.44 -7.88 -25.97
N GLY A 715 -15.80 -9.14 -26.20
CA GLY A 715 -16.48 -9.55 -27.44
C GLY A 715 -16.96 -11.00 -27.37
N LEU A 716 -17.25 -11.61 -28.52
CA LEU A 716 -17.81 -12.97 -28.56
C LEU A 716 -16.92 -14.02 -27.88
N ALA A 717 -15.60 -13.86 -27.92
CA ALA A 717 -14.65 -14.76 -27.26
C ALA A 717 -14.44 -14.47 -25.76
N HIS A 718 -14.56 -13.20 -25.33
CA HIS A 718 -14.37 -12.76 -23.93
C HIS A 718 -15.59 -11.97 -23.48
N GLY A 719 -16.49 -12.62 -22.73
CA GLY A 719 -17.79 -12.08 -22.33
C GLY A 719 -18.97 -12.55 -23.20
N GLY A 720 -18.71 -13.24 -24.33
CA GLY A 720 -19.74 -13.75 -25.24
C GLY A 720 -20.14 -15.21 -25.05
N ASN A 721 -19.63 -15.92 -24.05
CA ASN A 721 -20.03 -17.31 -23.79
C ASN A 721 -21.55 -17.43 -23.52
N GLY A 722 -22.12 -16.44 -22.81
CA GLY A 722 -23.57 -16.32 -22.61
C GLY A 722 -24.36 -16.13 -23.92
N PHE A 723 -23.81 -15.39 -24.88
CA PHE A 723 -24.38 -15.21 -26.22
C PHE A 723 -24.55 -16.56 -26.94
N GLU A 724 -23.51 -17.40 -26.94
CA GLU A 724 -23.57 -18.73 -27.54
C GLU A 724 -24.48 -19.69 -26.75
N ALA A 725 -24.52 -19.56 -25.43
CA ALA A 725 -25.39 -20.38 -24.57
C ALA A 725 -26.87 -20.16 -24.84
N ILE A 726 -27.31 -18.95 -25.14
CA ILE A 726 -28.71 -18.69 -25.55
C ILE A 726 -29.06 -19.50 -26.80
N ALA A 727 -28.20 -19.49 -27.84
CA ALA A 727 -28.45 -20.26 -29.06
C ALA A 727 -28.53 -21.77 -28.77
N PHE A 728 -27.62 -22.27 -27.92
CA PHE A 728 -27.60 -23.67 -27.51
C PHE A 728 -28.86 -24.07 -26.72
N LEU A 729 -29.29 -23.25 -25.75
CA LEU A 729 -30.52 -23.49 -24.99
C LEU A 729 -31.76 -23.49 -25.90
N LEU A 730 -31.87 -22.51 -26.80
CA LEU A 730 -32.99 -22.45 -27.74
C LEU A 730 -33.05 -23.68 -28.64
N GLN A 731 -31.92 -24.21 -29.11
CA GLN A 731 -31.91 -25.47 -29.88
C GLN A 731 -32.52 -26.67 -29.12
N ASN A 732 -32.52 -26.63 -27.78
CA ASN A 732 -33.03 -27.71 -26.93
C ASN A 732 -34.46 -27.48 -26.43
N PHE A 733 -34.93 -26.23 -26.43
CA PHE A 733 -36.19 -25.83 -25.80
C PHE A 733 -37.14 -25.03 -26.69
N ARG A 734 -36.78 -24.69 -27.94
CA ARG A 734 -37.58 -23.80 -28.81
C ARG A 734 -39.05 -24.19 -28.90
N ASP A 735 -39.34 -25.48 -29.06
CA ASP A 735 -40.69 -26.02 -29.22
C ASP A 735 -41.35 -26.44 -27.88
N ALA A 736 -40.70 -26.17 -26.74
CA ALA A 736 -41.20 -26.55 -25.44
C ALA A 736 -42.20 -25.50 -24.91
N ASN A 737 -43.46 -25.92 -24.71
CA ASN A 737 -44.46 -25.11 -24.03
C ASN A 737 -44.28 -25.22 -22.51
N LEU A 738 -43.38 -24.41 -21.94
CA LEU A 738 -43.07 -24.42 -20.50
C LEU A 738 -42.99 -23.01 -19.91
N ASP A 739 -43.19 -22.92 -18.59
CA ASP A 739 -42.80 -21.76 -17.78
C ASP A 739 -41.43 -22.07 -17.14
N PRO A 740 -40.35 -21.35 -17.49
CA PRO A 740 -39.01 -21.67 -17.01
C PRO A 740 -38.82 -21.47 -15.51
N GLY A 741 -39.72 -20.74 -14.86
CA GLY A 741 -39.74 -20.58 -13.40
C GLY A 741 -40.46 -21.70 -12.66
N GLN A 742 -41.01 -22.70 -13.35
CA GLN A 742 -41.74 -23.82 -12.74
C GLN A 742 -41.03 -25.16 -12.99
N PRO A 743 -41.05 -26.09 -12.02
CA PRO A 743 -40.51 -27.43 -12.22
C PRO A 743 -41.24 -28.18 -13.33
N ILE A 744 -40.48 -28.89 -14.16
CA ILE A 744 -41.02 -29.91 -15.09
C ILE A 744 -40.67 -31.31 -14.56
N ALA A 745 -41.26 -32.35 -15.14
CA ALA A 745 -40.96 -33.72 -14.75
C ALA A 745 -39.45 -34.01 -14.92
N GLU A 746 -38.80 -34.47 -13.86
CA GLU A 746 -37.36 -34.77 -13.82
C GLU A 746 -36.93 -35.69 -14.98
N GLU A 747 -37.77 -36.69 -15.27
CA GLU A 747 -37.56 -37.64 -16.36
C GLU A 747 -37.54 -36.96 -17.75
N GLU A 748 -38.38 -35.94 -17.95
CA GLU A 748 -38.42 -35.17 -19.19
C GLU A 748 -37.12 -34.35 -19.35
N LEU A 749 -36.69 -33.69 -18.29
CA LEU A 749 -35.48 -32.86 -18.29
C LEU A 749 -34.22 -33.70 -18.51
N ALA A 750 -34.13 -34.83 -17.81
CA ALA A 750 -33.03 -35.79 -17.97
C ALA A 750 -32.99 -36.39 -19.38
N LEU A 751 -34.16 -36.70 -19.98
CA LEU A 751 -34.24 -37.18 -21.36
C LEU A 751 -33.69 -36.15 -22.35
N ARG A 752 -34.11 -34.89 -22.25
CA ARG A 752 -33.61 -33.79 -23.10
C ARG A 752 -32.09 -33.62 -22.97
N ALA A 753 -31.56 -33.68 -21.75
CA ALA A 753 -30.13 -33.57 -21.49
C ALA A 753 -29.34 -34.74 -22.11
N ARG A 754 -29.87 -35.97 -22.02
CA ARG A 754 -29.29 -37.16 -22.64
C ARG A 754 -29.26 -37.06 -24.15
N GLU A 755 -30.35 -36.60 -24.77
CA GLU A 755 -30.41 -36.39 -26.22
C GLU A 755 -29.41 -35.32 -26.68
N ALA A 756 -29.25 -34.23 -25.93
CA ALA A 756 -28.24 -33.21 -26.19
C ALA A 756 -26.82 -33.77 -26.08
N ALA A 757 -26.52 -34.56 -25.04
CA ALA A 757 -25.23 -35.21 -24.86
C ALA A 757 -24.90 -36.20 -26.01
N ARG A 758 -25.88 -36.98 -26.46
CA ARG A 758 -25.73 -37.90 -27.60
C ARG A 758 -25.47 -37.16 -28.91
N ARG A 759 -26.27 -36.12 -29.22
CA ARG A 759 -26.04 -35.27 -30.41
C ARG A 759 -24.63 -34.68 -30.41
N TYR A 760 -24.15 -34.20 -29.27
CA TYR A 760 -22.80 -33.66 -29.17
C TYR A 760 -21.71 -34.74 -29.27
N ARG A 761 -21.95 -35.96 -28.76
CA ARG A 761 -21.03 -37.10 -28.97
C ARG A 761 -20.86 -37.41 -30.45
N GLU A 762 -21.97 -37.48 -31.19
CA GLU A 762 -21.98 -37.75 -32.63
C GLU A 762 -21.24 -36.66 -33.40
N TYR A 763 -21.53 -35.38 -33.12
CA TYR A 763 -20.81 -34.23 -33.68
C TYR A 763 -19.29 -34.29 -33.41
N LYS A 764 -18.89 -34.59 -32.17
CA LYS A 764 -17.46 -34.70 -31.81
C LYS A 764 -16.77 -35.87 -32.51
N LYS A 765 -17.50 -36.95 -32.80
CA LYS A 765 -16.99 -38.09 -33.57
C LYS A 765 -16.80 -37.70 -35.05
N SER A 766 -17.80 -37.07 -35.68
CA SER A 766 -17.71 -36.67 -37.08
C SER A 766 -16.60 -35.64 -37.33
N GLU A 767 -16.44 -34.63 -36.47
CA GLU A 767 -15.39 -33.60 -36.62
C GLU A 767 -13.98 -34.16 -36.44
N ARG A 768 -13.79 -35.17 -35.58
CA ARG A 768 -12.49 -35.85 -35.44
C ARG A 768 -12.08 -36.62 -36.69
N GLU A 769 -13.06 -37.04 -37.49
CA GLU A 769 -12.84 -37.78 -38.73
C GLU A 769 -12.60 -36.86 -39.93
N THR A 770 -12.96 -35.57 -39.84
CA THR A 770 -12.97 -34.63 -40.99
C THR A 770 -12.19 -33.31 -40.80
N ALA A 771 -11.88 -32.87 -39.57
CA ALA A 771 -11.45 -31.49 -39.34
C ALA A 771 -9.95 -31.33 -38.99
N ASP A 772 -9.32 -30.36 -39.67
CA ASP A 772 -8.02 -29.75 -39.34
C ASP A 772 -8.16 -28.63 -38.27
N ARG A 773 -9.35 -28.52 -37.65
CA ARG A 773 -9.75 -27.43 -36.73
C ARG A 773 -10.24 -27.97 -35.38
N PRO A 774 -10.11 -27.19 -34.29
CA PRO A 774 -10.58 -27.61 -32.97
C PRO A 774 -12.11 -27.72 -32.92
N VAL A 775 -12.61 -28.85 -32.38
CA VAL A 775 -14.04 -29.13 -32.17
C VAL A 775 -14.71 -28.02 -31.34
N ARG A 776 -15.87 -27.53 -31.81
CA ARG A 776 -16.66 -26.53 -31.09
C ARG A 776 -17.10 -27.09 -29.73
N ARG A 777 -16.91 -26.31 -28.67
CA ARG A 777 -17.28 -26.70 -27.30
C ARG A 777 -18.74 -26.31 -27.02
N ILE A 778 -19.41 -27.08 -26.17
CA ILE A 778 -20.69 -26.65 -25.58
C ILE A 778 -20.39 -25.42 -24.70
N PRO A 779 -21.13 -24.30 -24.87
CA PRO A 779 -20.92 -23.10 -24.08
C PRO A 779 -21.28 -23.31 -22.61
N CYS A 780 -20.73 -22.47 -21.74
CA CYS A 780 -21.07 -22.40 -20.32
C CYS A 780 -20.85 -23.66 -19.45
N ILE A 781 -20.18 -24.68 -19.97
CA ILE A 781 -19.73 -25.85 -19.19
C ILE A 781 -18.21 -25.94 -19.11
N ASN A 782 -17.72 -26.51 -18.01
CA ASN A 782 -16.32 -26.65 -17.64
C ASN A 782 -15.61 -25.31 -17.33
N HIS A 783 -14.47 -25.38 -16.63
CA HIS A 783 -13.67 -24.19 -16.32
C HIS A 783 -12.16 -24.51 -16.25
N PRO A 784 -11.27 -23.62 -16.72
CA PRO A 784 -9.82 -23.88 -16.73
C PRO A 784 -9.20 -24.04 -15.33
N ILE A 785 -9.79 -23.38 -14.32
CA ILE A 785 -9.32 -23.35 -12.93
C ILE A 785 -9.92 -24.50 -12.12
N PHE A 786 -11.22 -24.79 -12.30
CA PHE A 786 -11.96 -25.78 -11.50
C PHE A 786 -11.94 -27.14 -12.21
N LYS A 787 -10.76 -27.74 -12.34
CA LYS A 787 -10.55 -29.02 -13.05
C LYS A 787 -9.73 -30.00 -12.23
N GLY A 788 -9.90 -31.29 -12.48
CA GLY A 788 -9.05 -32.36 -11.94
C GLY A 788 -9.75 -33.32 -10.98
N ASN A 789 -11.00 -33.02 -10.60
CA ASN A 789 -11.81 -33.90 -9.77
C ASN A 789 -12.72 -34.81 -10.62
N SER A 790 -13.29 -35.84 -10.00
CA SER A 790 -14.33 -36.69 -10.59
C SER A 790 -15.60 -35.90 -10.90
N ILE A 791 -15.94 -34.95 -10.02
CA ILE A 791 -17.00 -33.96 -10.20
C ILE A 791 -16.38 -32.57 -9.97
N ASN A 792 -16.40 -31.73 -11.00
CA ASN A 792 -15.91 -30.36 -10.89
C ASN A 792 -17.06 -29.42 -10.51
N ILE A 793 -16.78 -28.41 -9.69
CA ILE A 793 -17.76 -27.42 -9.22
C ILE A 793 -17.16 -26.02 -9.37
N ASP A 794 -17.92 -25.07 -9.91
CA ASP A 794 -17.59 -23.64 -9.85
C ASP A 794 -18.20 -23.06 -8.57
N PRO A 795 -17.41 -22.54 -7.61
CA PRO A 795 -17.92 -22.05 -6.34
C PRO A 795 -18.92 -20.89 -6.49
N ARG A 796 -18.83 -20.12 -7.59
CA ARG A 796 -19.73 -18.99 -7.85
C ARG A 796 -21.11 -19.46 -8.29
N GLU A 797 -21.14 -20.45 -9.18
CA GLU A 797 -22.39 -21.06 -9.63
C GLU A 797 -23.08 -21.79 -8.47
N ALA A 798 -22.32 -22.57 -7.70
CA ALA A 798 -22.85 -23.29 -6.54
C ALA A 798 -23.45 -22.34 -5.49
N PHE A 799 -22.80 -21.20 -5.23
CA PHE A 799 -23.33 -20.16 -4.34
C PHE A 799 -24.68 -19.62 -4.83
N ILE A 800 -24.78 -19.24 -6.11
CA ILE A 800 -26.04 -18.72 -6.66
C ILE A 800 -27.13 -19.79 -6.67
N ARG A 801 -26.81 -21.03 -7.04
CA ARG A 801 -27.78 -22.14 -6.97
C ARG A 801 -28.34 -22.30 -5.56
N SER A 802 -27.49 -22.20 -4.54
CA SER A 802 -27.92 -22.23 -3.13
C SER A 802 -28.83 -21.05 -2.78
N GLU A 803 -28.49 -19.84 -3.19
CA GLU A 803 -29.32 -18.64 -2.92
C GLU A 803 -30.68 -18.70 -3.62
N LEU A 804 -30.73 -19.16 -4.87
CA LEU A 804 -31.97 -19.36 -5.61
C LEU A 804 -32.85 -20.42 -4.92
N ALA A 805 -32.25 -21.55 -4.51
CA ALA A 805 -32.96 -22.61 -3.79
C ALA A 805 -33.53 -22.13 -2.44
N GLN A 806 -32.77 -21.35 -1.67
CA GLN A 806 -33.24 -20.78 -0.40
C GLN A 806 -34.43 -19.83 -0.57
N ARG A 807 -34.52 -19.14 -1.72
CA ARG A 807 -35.63 -18.25 -2.08
C ARG A 807 -36.79 -18.97 -2.78
N GLY A 808 -36.66 -20.26 -3.06
CA GLY A 808 -37.65 -21.01 -3.84
C GLY A 808 -37.70 -20.61 -5.31
N ILE A 809 -36.65 -19.98 -5.84
CA ILE A 809 -36.56 -19.56 -7.24
C ILE A 809 -36.06 -20.74 -8.07
N TYR A 810 -36.90 -21.23 -8.98
CA TYR A 810 -36.56 -22.30 -9.91
C TYR A 810 -36.16 -21.75 -11.29
N ASN A 811 -35.26 -22.45 -11.99
CA ASN A 811 -34.88 -22.17 -13.37
C ASN A 811 -34.62 -23.47 -14.14
N VAL A 812 -35.54 -23.84 -15.04
CA VAL A 812 -35.45 -25.10 -15.81
C VAL A 812 -34.16 -25.21 -16.64
N PHE A 813 -33.67 -24.09 -17.19
CA PHE A 813 -32.48 -24.10 -18.03
C PHE A 813 -31.21 -24.30 -17.20
N HIS A 814 -31.23 -23.86 -15.93
CA HIS A 814 -30.13 -24.10 -15.00
C HIS A 814 -30.04 -25.57 -14.63
N GLU A 815 -31.18 -26.18 -14.27
CA GLU A 815 -31.24 -27.62 -13.96
C GLU A 815 -30.92 -28.47 -15.21
N PHE A 816 -31.32 -28.05 -16.41
CA PHE A 816 -30.90 -28.68 -17.66
C PHE A 816 -29.37 -28.78 -17.79
N TYR A 817 -28.63 -27.71 -17.47
CA TYR A 817 -27.16 -27.75 -17.54
C TYR A 817 -26.56 -28.74 -16.54
N HIS A 818 -27.14 -28.86 -15.34
CA HIS A 818 -26.71 -29.86 -14.34
C HIS A 818 -26.95 -31.30 -14.81
N HIS A 819 -28.11 -31.57 -15.42
CA HIS A 819 -28.33 -32.87 -16.07
C HIS A 819 -27.40 -33.09 -17.26
N LEU A 820 -27.15 -32.06 -18.07
CA LEU A 820 -26.31 -32.16 -19.25
C LEU A 820 -24.86 -32.54 -18.90
N VAL A 821 -24.25 -31.92 -17.89
CA VAL A 821 -22.88 -32.26 -17.50
C VAL A 821 -22.77 -33.69 -16.95
N GLN A 822 -23.83 -34.19 -16.31
CA GLN A 822 -23.90 -35.58 -15.84
C GLN A 822 -24.09 -36.55 -17.01
N GLU A 823 -24.99 -36.25 -17.95
CA GLU A 823 -25.24 -37.10 -19.11
C GLU A 823 -24.06 -37.11 -20.09
N LEU A 824 -23.30 -36.01 -20.21
CA LEU A 824 -22.04 -35.99 -20.97
C LEU A 824 -21.00 -36.97 -20.42
N PHE A 825 -20.96 -37.16 -19.09
CA PHE A 825 -20.12 -38.15 -18.44
C PHE A 825 -20.69 -39.56 -18.62
N ASN A 826 -21.99 -39.76 -18.40
CA ASN A 826 -22.66 -41.06 -18.56
C ASN A 826 -22.54 -41.57 -20.01
N GLU A 827 -22.63 -40.66 -20.97
CA GLU A 827 -22.41 -40.91 -22.39
C GLU A 827 -20.90 -40.86 -22.76
N GLY A 828 -19.96 -40.90 -21.82
CA GLY A 828 -18.53 -41.03 -22.10
C GLY A 828 -17.94 -39.95 -23.02
N VAL A 829 -18.59 -38.80 -23.14
CA VAL A 829 -18.12 -37.66 -23.95
C VAL A 829 -16.98 -36.94 -23.23
N THR A 830 -17.06 -36.93 -21.90
CA THR A 830 -16.08 -36.34 -20.97
C THR A 830 -15.57 -37.42 -20.00
N LYS A 831 -14.38 -37.21 -19.43
CA LYS A 831 -13.76 -38.17 -18.48
C LYS A 831 -14.26 -38.00 -17.04
N ASN A 832 -14.85 -36.85 -16.75
CA ASN A 832 -15.36 -36.42 -15.47
C ASN A 832 -16.60 -35.54 -15.69
N VAL A 833 -17.38 -35.35 -14.62
CA VAL A 833 -18.52 -34.43 -14.65
C VAL A 833 -17.97 -33.01 -14.64
N PHE A 834 -18.24 -32.28 -15.72
CA PHE A 834 -17.83 -30.88 -15.84
C PHE A 834 -18.64 -29.99 -14.88
N CYS A 835 -18.06 -28.87 -14.46
CA CYS A 835 -18.83 -27.87 -13.71
C CYS A 835 -19.75 -27.10 -14.66
N VAL A 836 -20.90 -26.66 -14.16
CA VAL A 836 -21.64 -25.54 -14.75
C VAL A 836 -20.92 -24.27 -14.33
N ASN A 837 -20.58 -23.38 -15.28
CA ASN A 837 -19.81 -22.18 -14.96
C ASN A 837 -20.70 -20.95 -14.74
N ILE A 838 -20.11 -19.84 -14.29
CA ILE A 838 -20.85 -18.60 -14.03
C ILE A 838 -21.52 -17.98 -15.27
N ASP A 839 -20.98 -18.20 -16.47
CA ASP A 839 -21.60 -17.72 -17.72
C ASP A 839 -22.92 -18.45 -18.01
N ALA A 840 -23.07 -19.68 -17.50
CA ALA A 840 -24.35 -20.41 -17.57
C ALA A 840 -25.42 -19.65 -16.79
N VAL A 841 -25.10 -19.23 -15.56
CA VAL A 841 -26.01 -18.51 -14.66
C VAL A 841 -26.51 -17.22 -15.33
N LEU A 842 -25.62 -16.48 -16.00
CA LEU A 842 -25.99 -15.32 -16.81
C LEU A 842 -26.99 -15.67 -17.91
N ALA A 843 -26.69 -16.70 -18.71
CA ALA A 843 -27.53 -17.08 -19.84
C ALA A 843 -28.92 -17.59 -19.41
N VAL A 844 -28.97 -18.46 -18.38
CA VAL A 844 -30.22 -19.09 -17.94
C VAL A 844 -31.17 -18.10 -17.26
N ILE A 845 -30.63 -17.16 -16.47
CA ILE A 845 -31.45 -16.12 -15.83
C ILE A 845 -32.02 -15.18 -16.90
N ILE A 846 -31.18 -14.70 -17.82
CA ILE A 846 -31.63 -13.82 -18.91
C ILE A 846 -32.70 -14.51 -19.76
N LEU A 847 -32.49 -15.77 -20.14
CA LEU A 847 -33.47 -16.52 -20.93
C LEU A 847 -34.80 -16.70 -20.20
N LYS A 848 -34.76 -17.01 -18.89
CA LYS A 848 -35.96 -17.10 -18.05
C LYS A 848 -36.74 -15.78 -18.03
N LEU A 849 -36.05 -14.64 -17.83
CA LEU A 849 -36.67 -13.33 -17.72
C LEU A 849 -37.41 -12.87 -18.98
N VAL A 850 -36.98 -13.33 -20.16
CA VAL A 850 -37.53 -12.93 -21.47
C VAL A 850 -38.27 -14.05 -22.20
N TRP A 851 -38.40 -15.24 -21.61
CA TRP A 851 -38.97 -16.42 -22.27
C TRP A 851 -40.37 -16.17 -22.82
N LYS A 852 -41.24 -15.54 -22.01
CA LYS A 852 -42.62 -15.23 -22.39
C LYS A 852 -42.68 -14.22 -23.54
N ASP A 853 -41.75 -13.26 -23.57
CA ASP A 853 -41.65 -12.27 -24.65
C ASP A 853 -41.11 -12.91 -25.93
N LEU A 854 -40.18 -13.85 -25.82
CA LEU A 854 -39.61 -14.58 -26.94
C LEU A 854 -40.66 -15.50 -27.58
N GLN A 855 -41.39 -16.28 -26.78
CA GLN A 855 -42.47 -17.16 -27.25
C GLN A 855 -43.63 -16.37 -27.89
N ALA A 856 -43.90 -15.16 -27.39
CA ALA A 856 -44.90 -14.28 -27.97
C ALA A 856 -44.41 -13.47 -29.19
N GLY A 857 -43.15 -13.66 -29.62
CA GLY A 857 -42.55 -12.94 -30.75
C GLY A 857 -42.33 -11.44 -30.52
N ARG A 858 -42.35 -10.97 -29.26
CA ARG A 858 -42.09 -9.56 -28.90
C ARG A 858 -40.60 -9.21 -28.96
N ILE A 859 -39.73 -10.19 -28.72
CA ILE A 859 -38.28 -10.06 -28.80
C ILE A 859 -37.71 -11.13 -29.74
N THR A 860 -36.63 -10.82 -30.45
CA THR A 860 -35.96 -11.76 -31.36
C THR A 860 -34.86 -12.55 -30.63
N GLU A 861 -34.46 -13.71 -31.17
CA GLU A 861 -33.34 -14.49 -30.62
C GLU A 861 -32.06 -13.66 -30.49
N LYS A 862 -31.77 -12.82 -31.50
CA LYS A 862 -30.62 -11.91 -31.52
C LYS A 862 -30.68 -10.89 -30.38
N MET A 863 -31.86 -10.32 -30.11
CA MET A 863 -32.02 -9.37 -29.00
C MET A 863 -31.78 -10.06 -27.63
N VAL A 864 -32.21 -11.32 -27.45
CA VAL A 864 -31.92 -12.09 -26.22
C VAL A 864 -30.42 -12.36 -26.07
N GLN A 865 -29.74 -12.67 -27.15
CA GLN A 865 -28.28 -12.85 -27.14
C GLN A 865 -27.55 -11.54 -26.80
N ASP A 866 -27.99 -10.40 -27.36
CA ASP A 866 -27.44 -9.08 -27.06
C ASP A 866 -27.73 -8.64 -25.61
N LEU A 867 -28.88 -9.01 -25.04
CA LEU A 867 -29.21 -8.81 -23.63
C LEU A 867 -28.22 -9.51 -22.70
N SER A 868 -27.93 -10.78 -22.96
CA SER A 868 -26.96 -11.55 -22.17
C SER A 868 -25.58 -10.90 -22.17
N PHE A 869 -25.13 -10.43 -23.35
CA PHE A 869 -23.85 -9.76 -23.46
C PHE A 869 -23.86 -8.36 -22.80
N THR A 870 -24.93 -7.59 -22.96
CA THR A 870 -25.11 -6.28 -22.32
C THR A 870 -25.06 -6.38 -20.80
N GLN A 871 -25.69 -7.40 -20.21
CA GLN A 871 -25.68 -7.60 -18.76
C GLN A 871 -24.25 -7.85 -18.23
N PHE A 872 -23.44 -8.61 -18.95
CA PHE A 872 -22.02 -8.78 -18.60
C PHE A 872 -21.27 -7.44 -18.60
N LEU A 873 -21.58 -6.55 -19.56
CA LEU A 873 -20.95 -5.23 -19.63
C LEU A 873 -21.29 -4.35 -18.41
N TYR A 874 -22.48 -4.45 -17.83
CA TYR A 874 -22.87 -3.66 -16.66
C TYR A 874 -21.96 -3.92 -15.46
N GLY A 875 -21.91 -5.17 -14.98
CA GLY A 875 -21.05 -5.51 -13.84
C GLY A 875 -19.58 -5.29 -14.16
N ARG A 876 -19.11 -5.70 -15.35
CA ARG A 876 -17.70 -5.54 -15.70
C ARG A 876 -17.27 -4.08 -15.80
N SER A 877 -18.13 -3.16 -16.25
CA SER A 877 -17.82 -1.72 -16.30
C SER A 877 -17.54 -1.16 -14.91
N ILE A 878 -18.28 -1.60 -13.89
CA ILE A 878 -18.11 -1.17 -12.50
C ILE A 878 -16.74 -1.62 -11.96
N GLY A 879 -16.40 -2.90 -12.10
CA GLY A 879 -15.10 -3.39 -11.63
C GLY A 879 -13.92 -2.82 -12.44
N VAL A 880 -14.11 -2.56 -13.74
CA VAL A 880 -13.11 -1.88 -14.56
C VAL A 880 -12.93 -0.42 -14.14
N ALA A 881 -13.96 0.29 -13.70
CA ALA A 881 -13.81 1.63 -13.15
C ALA A 881 -12.87 1.63 -11.92
N ALA A 882 -12.97 0.60 -11.07
CA ALA A 882 -12.03 0.40 -9.97
C ALA A 882 -10.60 0.11 -10.45
N GLU A 883 -10.41 -0.71 -11.49
CA GLU A 883 -9.08 -0.97 -12.10
C GLU A 883 -8.47 0.29 -12.69
N ILE A 884 -9.26 1.14 -13.35
CA ILE A 884 -8.80 2.41 -13.93
C ILE A 884 -8.39 3.36 -12.80
N ALA A 885 -9.23 3.52 -11.77
CA ALA A 885 -8.92 4.36 -10.62
C ALA A 885 -7.64 3.89 -9.91
N ASP A 886 -7.52 2.58 -9.66
CA ASP A 886 -6.35 1.97 -9.03
C ASP A 886 -5.07 2.14 -9.85
N HIS A 887 -5.13 1.90 -11.17
CA HIS A 887 -3.95 2.05 -12.03
C HIS A 887 -3.51 3.51 -12.16
N ARG A 888 -4.45 4.47 -12.16
CA ARG A 888 -4.10 5.90 -12.18
C ARG A 888 -3.42 6.34 -10.89
N ASP A 889 -3.79 5.75 -9.77
CA ASP A 889 -3.21 6.02 -8.45
C ASP A 889 -1.87 5.30 -8.22
N ARG A 890 -1.76 4.02 -8.62
CA ARG A 890 -0.68 3.09 -8.25
C ARG A 890 0.15 2.59 -9.42
N GLY A 891 -0.33 2.67 -10.66
CA GLY A 891 0.33 2.11 -11.83
C GLY A 891 1.42 3.02 -12.38
N LEU A 892 2.58 2.47 -12.72
CA LEU A 892 3.52 3.07 -13.67
C LEU A 892 3.05 2.81 -15.10
N ASP A 893 3.48 3.65 -16.04
CA ASP A 893 3.27 3.41 -17.47
C ASP A 893 3.85 2.02 -17.80
N MET A 894 2.98 1.09 -18.21
CA MET A 894 3.36 -0.29 -18.47
C MET A 894 4.03 -0.44 -19.83
N ASP A 895 5.11 -1.23 -19.87
CA ASP A 895 5.61 -1.80 -21.12
C ASP A 895 4.84 -3.10 -21.41
N CYS A 896 3.90 -3.02 -22.34
CA CYS A 896 3.01 -4.12 -22.70
C CYS A 896 3.54 -4.96 -23.86
N ARG A 897 4.79 -4.73 -24.30
CA ARG A 897 5.42 -5.55 -25.33
C ARG A 897 5.65 -6.95 -24.77
N THR A 898 5.22 -7.96 -25.52
CA THR A 898 5.61 -9.34 -25.25
C THR A 898 7.15 -9.45 -25.34
N PRO A 899 7.82 -9.97 -24.31
CA PRO A 899 9.26 -10.18 -24.36
C PRO A 899 9.67 -10.94 -25.62
N GLN A 900 10.77 -10.52 -26.25
CA GLN A 900 11.20 -11.08 -27.54
C GLN A 900 11.42 -12.60 -27.49
N ASP A 901 11.86 -13.12 -26.35
CA ASP A 901 12.03 -14.56 -26.06
C ASP A 901 10.72 -15.35 -26.00
N GLN A 902 9.58 -14.67 -25.86
CA GLN A 902 8.24 -15.25 -25.91
C GLN A 902 7.57 -15.09 -27.29
N VAL A 903 8.23 -14.45 -28.25
CA VAL A 903 7.72 -14.27 -29.62
C VAL A 903 8.41 -15.26 -30.55
N GLY A 904 7.63 -16.14 -31.17
CA GLY A 904 8.12 -17.03 -32.23
C GLY A 904 7.93 -16.40 -33.61
N PHE A 905 8.98 -16.39 -34.44
CA PHE A 905 8.83 -16.09 -35.85
C PHE A 905 8.32 -17.33 -36.56
N VAL A 906 7.12 -17.25 -37.15
CA VAL A 906 6.62 -18.27 -38.07
C VAL A 906 7.20 -17.93 -39.44
N MET A 907 8.17 -18.73 -39.90
CA MET A 907 8.73 -18.62 -41.24
C MET A 907 7.79 -19.16 -42.30
#